data_AF-A0A9X8DM50-F1
#
_entry.id   AF-A0A9X8DM50-F1
#
_cell.length_a   1.000
_cell.length_b   1.000
_cell.length_c   1.000
_cell.angle_alpha   90.00
_cell.angle_beta   90.00
_cell.angle_gamma   90.00
#
_symmetry.space_group_name_H-M   'P 1'
#
loop_
_entity.id
_entity.type
_entity.pdbx_description
1 polymer ?
#
loop_
_entity_poly.entity_id
_entity_poly.type
_entity_poly.pdbx_seq_one_letter_code
_entity_poly.pdbx_strand_id
1 'polypeptide(L)'
;GKLLLEYVAPYLTLDGLVLMLANDLPIIILNNLDANTSSDQLGEPRVVPNPDHRYSWAAFLDPSIITVNDAIAKDAVASAIFDLVAKDMRIPREVVVRALVTTSTDQHGRPVLSVADPFIAAFLMGQLYFANRYEIADGPPVHVSATSVVVLAIDHGLCSQLYDEYKDEDEGMLYLDGFIACNSILCQLLATTSLTRSRPPNDDDMMTTWTKAFELWDSDPADDDAGSGGGGGGGGLSSHTFRRYCDQTYGVQLHVALKFMKHEDSYRREISQRRHVHAKYILPLLPSFTLDDDDVASPTTTSHHVTCSSVGNGQTLSLADYPHVVAMPAGDRTLHDILVKERPGRGDIQAMLLNVAQCLAHLHGCGIVHGDVKALNVLRVHHQLKLIDLDAATPVGEFFQRSTCTSGILPPEMFVHLDTTTAMRQHYDAYCRQAGDATGAAAMWRQHRPRSGYVVRLDPVADSQPSQRNNSVELPYALIPMSPSMDIWAFGCLVYLLATGLHLIPTDIHLNIPAEHMAVAATWTDLALDVKLEANVDDIAARDLLRRLLRVDPAHRISMAAALEHPYFTAQTCDNVSLDDGGDEAFCAIEEKKPPTVSHIPDKIHVHAACDYDDIALKCREPSPSLVVETSPLVTPTQVTNEGLEAEQCRSHPTLSTQNTMLLDHDPHLTRPHPDESSPSFVLLPMSRVHAIPFVGNDAAIWTSFVSHFHSTCHAVAAAMAAGLPIDAPLKQLNHGHSLYLYLLDDVTGDLVPSTTATTSSSAASSSVYPIEIRPTDLEFLAMSLPLALAGLATF
;
A
#
# COMPACT_ATOMS: atom_id res chain seq x y z
N GLY A 1 -23.13 -53.14 -9.36
CA GLY A 1 -24.38 -52.94 -8.62
C GLY A 1 -24.65 -51.47 -8.61
N LYS A 2 -25.74 -51.05 -9.28
CA LYS A 2 -26.13 -49.66 -9.48
C LYS A 2 -26.38 -48.92 -8.16
N LEU A 3 -26.25 -47.60 -8.17
CA LEU A 3 -26.54 -46.77 -7.01
C LEU A 3 -28.04 -46.79 -6.73
N LEU A 4 -28.43 -46.83 -5.45
CA LEU A 4 -29.84 -46.67 -5.06
C LEU A 4 -30.39 -45.33 -5.57
N LEU A 5 -29.56 -44.29 -5.55
CA LEU A 5 -29.87 -42.94 -5.99
C LEU A 5 -30.36 -42.89 -7.45
N GLU A 6 -29.84 -43.74 -8.34
CA GLU A 6 -30.31 -43.84 -9.74
C GLU A 6 -31.81 -44.14 -9.85
N TYR A 7 -32.38 -44.85 -8.87
CA TYR A 7 -33.79 -45.28 -8.91
C TYR A 7 -34.72 -44.36 -8.14
N VAL A 8 -34.22 -43.75 -7.05
CA VAL A 8 -35.06 -42.98 -6.14
C VAL A 8 -35.03 -41.49 -6.41
N ALA A 9 -33.98 -40.95 -7.05
CA ALA A 9 -33.80 -39.51 -7.28
C ALA A 9 -35.01 -38.78 -7.88
N PRO A 10 -35.76 -39.34 -8.86
CA PRO A 10 -36.96 -38.68 -9.40
C PRO A 10 -38.09 -38.47 -8.39
N TYR A 11 -38.10 -39.25 -7.30
CA TYR A 11 -39.16 -39.25 -6.27
C TYR A 11 -38.76 -38.55 -4.98
N LEU A 12 -37.50 -38.12 -4.86
CA LEU A 12 -37.00 -37.46 -3.67
C LEU A 12 -37.34 -35.96 -3.66
N THR A 13 -37.50 -35.41 -2.46
CA THR A 13 -37.47 -33.97 -2.23
C THR A 13 -36.03 -33.46 -2.25
N LEU A 14 -35.84 -32.13 -2.28
CA LEU A 14 -34.52 -31.50 -2.17
C LEU A 14 -33.78 -31.99 -0.91
N ASP A 15 -34.43 -31.95 0.26
CA ASP A 15 -33.85 -32.42 1.52
C ASP A 15 -33.48 -33.91 1.47
N GLY A 16 -34.31 -34.74 0.83
CA GLY A 16 -34.05 -36.17 0.67
C GLY A 16 -32.83 -36.45 -0.20
N LEU A 17 -32.64 -35.69 -1.28
CA LEU A 17 -31.46 -35.75 -2.14
C LEU A 17 -30.19 -35.33 -1.38
N VAL A 18 -30.26 -34.19 -0.68
CA VAL A 18 -29.13 -33.67 0.12
C VAL A 18 -28.70 -34.70 1.17
N LEU A 19 -29.65 -35.29 1.92
CA LEU A 19 -29.37 -36.32 2.92
C LEU A 19 -28.74 -37.58 2.31
N MET A 20 -29.23 -38.05 1.16
CA MET A 20 -28.64 -39.24 0.52
C MET A 20 -27.22 -38.97 0.01
N LEU A 21 -26.98 -37.80 -0.58
CA LEU A 21 -25.66 -37.41 -1.08
C LEU A 21 -24.65 -37.17 0.04
N ALA A 22 -25.08 -36.53 1.14
CA ALA A 22 -24.24 -36.26 2.30
C ALA A 22 -23.65 -37.55 2.94
N ASN A 23 -24.33 -38.69 2.81
CA ASN A 23 -23.87 -39.97 3.33
C ASN A 23 -22.79 -40.66 2.48
N ASP A 24 -22.54 -40.17 1.25
CA ASP A 24 -21.62 -40.80 0.30
C ASP A 24 -20.75 -39.76 -0.42
N LEU A 25 -20.34 -38.73 0.31
CA LEU A 25 -19.46 -37.69 -0.22
C LEU A 25 -18.03 -38.22 -0.47
N PRO A 26 -17.33 -37.70 -1.49
CA PRO A 26 -15.96 -38.07 -1.82
C PRO A 26 -14.91 -37.50 -0.85
N ILE A 27 -15.34 -36.88 0.25
CA ILE A 27 -14.49 -36.26 1.26
C ILE A 27 -14.85 -36.75 2.67
N ILE A 28 -13.85 -36.82 3.55
CA ILE A 28 -13.98 -37.05 4.99
C ILE A 28 -13.25 -35.91 5.70
N ILE A 29 -13.70 -35.57 6.90
CA ILE A 29 -13.06 -34.57 7.74
C ILE A 29 -12.40 -35.26 8.92
N LEU A 30 -11.08 -35.09 9.04
CA LEU A 30 -10.31 -35.57 10.17
C LEU A 30 -10.17 -34.44 11.19
N ASN A 31 -10.78 -34.65 12.36
CA ASN A 31 -10.51 -33.82 13.53
C ASN A 31 -9.26 -34.41 14.21
N ASN A 32 -8.22 -33.59 14.43
CA ASN A 32 -7.05 -34.01 15.21
C ASN A 32 -7.44 -34.18 16.69
N LEU A 33 -8.02 -35.34 17.01
CA LEU A 33 -8.29 -35.78 18.37
C LEU A 33 -7.11 -36.66 18.81
N ASP A 34 -5.97 -36.05 19.12
CA ASP A 34 -5.01 -36.73 19.97
C ASP A 34 -5.58 -36.74 21.39
N ALA A 35 -5.98 -37.93 21.85
CA ALA A 35 -6.74 -38.15 23.08
C ALA A 35 -5.98 -37.79 24.40
N ASN A 36 -4.86 -37.07 24.34
CA ASN A 36 -4.02 -36.75 25.49
C ASN A 36 -3.53 -35.29 25.56
N THR A 37 -3.99 -34.38 24.71
CA THR A 37 -3.61 -32.95 24.78
C THR A 37 -4.76 -32.10 25.29
N SER A 38 -4.47 -31.27 26.30
CA SER A 38 -5.38 -30.29 26.89
C SER A 38 -6.02 -29.40 25.83
N SER A 39 -7.26 -28.96 26.10
CA SER A 39 -8.22 -28.29 25.21
C SER A 39 -7.76 -27.05 24.43
N ASP A 40 -6.53 -26.57 24.63
CA ASP A 40 -6.00 -25.33 24.02
C ASP A 40 -5.11 -25.57 22.78
N GLN A 41 -4.97 -26.81 22.31
CA GLN A 41 -4.27 -27.13 21.04
C GLN A 41 -5.08 -28.08 20.14
N LEU A 42 -6.36 -27.76 19.90
CA LEU A 42 -7.13 -28.45 18.88
C LEU A 42 -6.57 -28.06 17.50
N GLY A 43 -5.93 -29.01 16.80
CA GLY A 43 -5.47 -28.78 15.43
C GLY A 43 -6.65 -28.52 14.48
N GLU A 44 -6.46 -27.64 13.49
CA GLU A 44 -7.48 -27.31 12.51
C GLU A 44 -8.02 -28.56 11.79
N PRO A 45 -9.34 -28.67 11.57
CA PRO A 45 -9.95 -29.81 10.89
C PRO A 45 -9.46 -29.91 9.43
N ARG A 46 -9.00 -31.09 9.02
CA ARG A 46 -8.45 -31.32 7.67
C ARG A 46 -9.42 -32.12 6.81
N VAL A 47 -9.73 -31.60 5.63
CA VAL A 47 -10.49 -32.32 4.60
C VAL A 47 -9.55 -33.29 3.87
N VAL A 48 -9.93 -34.56 3.81
CA VAL A 48 -9.20 -35.63 3.12
C VAL A 48 -10.13 -36.40 2.16
N PRO A 49 -9.59 -37.06 1.12
CA PRO A 49 -10.41 -37.90 0.24
C PRO A 49 -11.06 -39.06 1.00
N ASN A 50 -12.31 -39.37 0.66
CA ASN A 50 -13.02 -40.57 1.12
C ASN A 50 -12.71 -41.74 0.18
N PRO A 51 -11.92 -42.76 0.56
CA PRO A 51 -11.66 -43.90 -0.32
C PRO A 51 -12.87 -44.83 -0.48
N ASP A 52 -13.83 -44.78 0.45
CA ASP A 52 -14.96 -45.71 0.53
C ASP A 52 -16.24 -45.19 -0.14
N HIS A 53 -16.21 -43.96 -0.67
CA HIS A 53 -17.35 -43.38 -1.36
C HIS A 53 -17.73 -44.19 -2.61
N ARG A 54 -19.00 -44.14 -2.97
CA ARG A 54 -19.62 -44.91 -4.07
C ARG A 54 -19.92 -44.02 -5.28
N TYR A 55 -19.24 -42.89 -5.38
CA TYR A 55 -19.31 -41.93 -6.49
C TYR A 55 -20.70 -41.30 -6.68
N SER A 56 -21.55 -41.27 -5.63
CA SER A 56 -22.91 -40.69 -5.73
C SER A 56 -22.91 -39.21 -6.12
N TRP A 57 -21.94 -38.43 -5.64
CA TRP A 57 -21.76 -37.02 -6.03
C TRP A 57 -21.49 -36.86 -7.53
N ALA A 58 -20.54 -37.60 -8.08
CA ALA A 58 -20.22 -37.57 -9.50
C ALA A 58 -21.40 -38.07 -10.35
N ALA A 59 -22.07 -39.15 -9.92
CA ALA A 59 -23.25 -39.68 -10.58
C ALA A 59 -24.42 -38.70 -10.57
N PHE A 60 -24.58 -37.91 -9.51
CA PHE A 60 -25.64 -36.90 -9.39
C PHE A 60 -25.46 -35.76 -10.40
N LEU A 61 -24.20 -35.37 -10.63
CA LEU A 61 -23.84 -34.30 -11.55
C LEU A 61 -23.91 -34.74 -13.01
N ASP A 62 -23.70 -36.02 -13.30
CA ASP A 62 -23.81 -36.59 -14.64
C ASP A 62 -25.29 -36.74 -15.09
N PRO A 63 -25.74 -35.99 -16.11
CA PRO A 63 -27.12 -36.06 -16.59
C PRO A 63 -27.47 -37.42 -17.21
N SER A 64 -26.48 -38.22 -17.63
CA SER A 64 -26.70 -39.56 -18.19
C SER A 64 -26.93 -40.64 -17.14
N ILE A 65 -26.59 -40.37 -15.87
CA ILE A 65 -26.69 -41.34 -14.78
C ILE A 65 -27.89 -41.03 -13.87
N ILE A 66 -28.02 -39.78 -13.40
CA ILE A 66 -29.08 -39.38 -12.47
C ILE A 66 -29.92 -38.24 -13.04
N THR A 67 -31.20 -38.55 -13.23
CA THR A 67 -32.26 -37.58 -13.51
C THR A 67 -32.99 -37.25 -12.20
N VAL A 68 -33.05 -35.97 -11.84
CA VAL A 68 -33.81 -35.47 -10.69
C VAL A 68 -35.21 -35.05 -11.14
N ASN A 69 -36.09 -34.79 -10.17
CA ASN A 69 -37.38 -34.17 -10.43
C ASN A 69 -37.19 -32.78 -11.06
N ASP A 70 -37.93 -32.45 -12.12
CA ASP A 70 -37.85 -31.16 -12.84
C ASP A 70 -38.12 -29.94 -11.93
N ALA A 71 -38.80 -30.14 -10.80
CA ALA A 71 -39.02 -29.09 -9.79
C ALA A 71 -37.77 -28.80 -8.92
N ILE A 72 -36.70 -29.59 -9.04
CA ILE A 72 -35.48 -29.49 -8.24
C ILE A 72 -34.31 -29.09 -9.13
N ALA A 73 -33.76 -27.92 -8.86
CA ALA A 73 -32.56 -27.43 -9.53
C ALA A 73 -31.30 -28.09 -8.92
N LYS A 74 -30.43 -28.67 -9.76
CA LYS A 74 -29.25 -29.42 -9.29
C LYS A 74 -28.23 -28.54 -8.56
N ASP A 75 -28.14 -27.27 -8.94
CA ASP A 75 -27.36 -26.21 -8.32
C ASP A 75 -27.84 -25.88 -6.89
N ALA A 76 -29.16 -25.85 -6.68
CA ALA A 76 -29.73 -25.68 -5.34
C ALA A 76 -29.36 -26.84 -4.40
N VAL A 77 -29.37 -28.09 -4.90
CA VAL A 77 -28.93 -29.28 -4.15
C VAL A 77 -27.43 -29.20 -3.84
N ALA A 78 -26.61 -28.82 -4.83
CA ALA A 78 -25.18 -28.65 -4.66
C ALA A 78 -24.85 -27.59 -3.58
N SER A 79 -25.51 -26.42 -3.63
CA SER A 79 -25.33 -25.39 -2.61
C SER A 79 -25.74 -25.88 -1.22
N ALA A 80 -26.89 -26.56 -1.11
CA ALA A 80 -27.34 -27.11 0.15
C ALA A 80 -26.36 -28.12 0.76
N ILE A 81 -25.67 -28.92 -0.07
CA ILE A 81 -24.61 -29.82 0.39
C ILE A 81 -23.39 -29.03 0.90
N PHE A 82 -22.97 -27.99 0.19
CA PHE A 82 -21.85 -27.14 0.64
C PHE A 82 -22.14 -26.52 2.01
N ASP A 83 -23.34 -25.98 2.17
CA ASP A 83 -23.78 -25.32 3.41
C ASP A 83 -23.95 -26.31 4.55
N LEU A 84 -24.52 -27.49 4.28
CA LEU A 84 -24.67 -28.57 5.25
C LEU A 84 -23.31 -29.02 5.78
N VAL A 85 -22.36 -29.35 4.90
CA VAL A 85 -21.04 -29.85 5.30
C VAL A 85 -20.24 -28.76 6.01
N ALA A 86 -20.28 -27.52 5.54
CA ALA A 86 -19.61 -26.40 6.19
C ALA A 86 -20.13 -26.18 7.62
N LYS A 87 -21.46 -26.21 7.80
CA LYS A 87 -22.12 -26.00 9.09
C LYS A 87 -21.89 -27.15 10.06
N ASP A 88 -22.13 -28.38 9.63
CA ASP A 88 -22.07 -29.57 10.49
C ASP A 88 -20.63 -29.83 10.95
N MET A 89 -19.65 -29.50 10.11
CA MET A 89 -18.26 -29.86 10.33
C MET A 89 -17.38 -28.68 10.76
N ARG A 90 -17.96 -27.47 10.89
CA ARG A 90 -17.27 -26.22 11.30
C ARG A 90 -16.03 -25.92 10.45
N ILE A 91 -16.09 -26.20 9.16
CA ILE A 91 -15.04 -25.86 8.18
C ILE A 91 -15.56 -24.73 7.28
N PRO A 92 -14.70 -23.79 6.85
CA PRO A 92 -15.09 -22.79 5.85
C PRO A 92 -15.69 -23.43 4.59
N ARG A 93 -16.83 -22.88 4.14
CA ARG A 93 -17.56 -23.34 2.93
C ARG A 93 -16.66 -23.46 1.71
N GLU A 94 -15.73 -22.53 1.52
CA GLU A 94 -14.78 -22.51 0.41
C GLU A 94 -13.87 -23.75 0.36
N VAL A 95 -13.46 -24.29 1.52
CA VAL A 95 -12.64 -25.51 1.60
C VAL A 95 -13.47 -26.72 1.17
N VAL A 96 -14.75 -26.76 1.55
CA VAL A 96 -15.70 -27.81 1.16
C VAL A 96 -15.95 -27.77 -0.36
N VAL A 97 -16.27 -26.60 -0.91
CA VAL A 97 -16.49 -26.42 -2.35
C VAL A 97 -15.24 -26.84 -3.11
N ARG A 98 -14.06 -26.32 -2.73
CA ARG A 98 -12.79 -26.66 -3.38
C ARG A 98 -12.56 -28.16 -3.38
N ALA A 99 -12.77 -28.85 -2.26
CA ALA A 99 -12.60 -30.30 -2.20
C ALA A 99 -13.62 -31.03 -3.10
N LEU A 100 -14.92 -30.73 -2.98
CA LEU A 100 -15.96 -31.41 -3.76
C LEU A 100 -15.88 -31.14 -5.28
N VAL A 101 -15.33 -30.00 -5.69
CA VAL A 101 -15.22 -29.62 -7.10
C VAL A 101 -13.89 -30.06 -7.72
N THR A 102 -12.76 -29.89 -7.03
CA THR A 102 -11.43 -30.10 -7.62
C THR A 102 -10.85 -31.49 -7.38
N THR A 103 -11.20 -32.17 -6.27
CA THR A 103 -10.60 -33.47 -5.93
C THR A 103 -11.50 -34.66 -6.26
N SER A 104 -12.75 -34.40 -6.67
CA SER A 104 -13.75 -35.44 -6.90
C SER A 104 -13.69 -35.97 -8.33
N THR A 105 -13.78 -37.29 -8.48
CA THR A 105 -13.83 -37.98 -9.78
C THR A 105 -15.04 -38.92 -9.86
N ASP A 106 -15.39 -39.35 -11.07
CA ASP A 106 -16.30 -40.48 -11.26
C ASP A 106 -15.60 -41.84 -11.03
N GLN A 107 -16.35 -42.93 -11.17
CA GLN A 107 -15.85 -44.30 -11.04
C GLN A 107 -14.76 -44.68 -12.07
N HIS A 108 -14.55 -43.87 -13.10
CA HIS A 108 -13.56 -44.05 -14.14
C HIS A 108 -12.35 -43.11 -13.98
N GLY A 109 -12.31 -42.32 -12.90
CA GLY A 109 -11.24 -41.35 -12.65
C GLY A 109 -11.36 -40.06 -13.46
N ARG A 110 -12.51 -39.80 -14.10
CA ARG A 110 -12.78 -38.54 -14.81
C ARG A 110 -13.16 -37.45 -13.79
N PRO A 111 -12.61 -36.23 -13.88
CA PRO A 111 -13.00 -35.13 -13.00
C PRO A 111 -14.50 -34.84 -13.08
N VAL A 112 -15.12 -34.51 -11.94
CA VAL A 112 -16.56 -34.22 -11.85
C VAL A 112 -17.02 -33.16 -12.86
N LEU A 113 -16.22 -32.11 -13.07
CA LEU A 113 -16.54 -31.04 -14.02
C LEU A 113 -16.64 -31.51 -15.48
N SER A 114 -15.97 -32.62 -15.83
CA SER A 114 -15.99 -33.16 -17.20
C SER A 114 -17.20 -34.04 -17.49
N VAL A 115 -17.86 -34.55 -16.45
CA VAL A 115 -19.05 -35.41 -16.57
C VAL A 115 -20.35 -34.66 -16.30
N ALA A 116 -20.25 -33.51 -15.64
CA ALA A 116 -21.39 -32.70 -15.28
C ALA A 116 -21.98 -31.98 -16.51
N ASP A 117 -23.28 -31.68 -16.45
CA ASP A 117 -23.94 -30.84 -17.46
C ASP A 117 -23.25 -29.43 -17.54
N PRO A 118 -23.15 -28.80 -18.72
CA PRO A 118 -22.46 -27.51 -18.86
C PRO A 118 -22.96 -26.42 -17.90
N PHE A 119 -24.27 -26.38 -17.62
CA PHE A 119 -24.85 -25.39 -16.70
C PHE A 119 -24.38 -25.62 -15.26
N ILE A 120 -24.46 -26.87 -14.77
CA ILE A 120 -24.02 -27.19 -13.41
C ILE A 120 -22.50 -27.09 -13.28
N ALA A 121 -21.73 -27.42 -14.32
CA ALA A 121 -20.28 -27.26 -14.33
C ALA A 121 -19.89 -25.78 -14.20
N ALA A 122 -20.55 -24.88 -14.94
CA ALA A 122 -20.36 -23.44 -14.82
C ALA A 122 -20.75 -22.93 -13.42
N PHE A 123 -21.85 -23.40 -12.86
CA PHE A 123 -22.25 -23.08 -11.48
C PHE A 123 -21.18 -23.51 -10.47
N LEU A 124 -20.70 -24.76 -10.54
CA LEU A 124 -19.68 -25.30 -9.63
C LEU A 124 -18.35 -24.57 -9.75
N MET A 125 -17.96 -24.17 -10.97
CA MET A 125 -16.78 -23.31 -11.19
C MET A 125 -16.97 -21.93 -10.58
N GLY A 126 -18.14 -21.31 -10.78
CA GLY A 126 -18.51 -20.05 -10.16
C GLY A 126 -18.32 -20.08 -8.64
N GLN A 127 -18.67 -21.18 -7.96
CA GLN A 127 -18.49 -21.30 -6.51
C GLN A 127 -17.02 -21.27 -6.04
N LEU A 128 -16.04 -21.47 -6.92
CA LEU A 128 -14.61 -21.31 -6.61
C LEU A 128 -14.12 -19.86 -6.77
N TYR A 129 -14.87 -19.04 -7.50
CA TYR A 129 -14.47 -17.68 -7.85
C TYR A 129 -14.99 -16.67 -6.83
N PHE A 130 -14.23 -15.60 -6.61
CA PHE A 130 -14.67 -14.49 -5.79
C PHE A 130 -15.90 -13.82 -6.43
N ALA A 131 -16.94 -13.58 -5.62
CA ALA A 131 -18.24 -13.08 -6.07
C ALA A 131 -18.83 -13.89 -7.25
N ASN A 132 -18.53 -15.19 -7.32
CA ASN A 132 -18.90 -16.10 -8.42
C ASN A 132 -18.41 -15.68 -9.82
N ARG A 133 -17.42 -14.78 -9.89
CA ARG A 133 -17.01 -14.14 -11.15
C ARG A 133 -15.50 -14.04 -11.34
N TYR A 134 -14.78 -13.73 -10.27
CA TYR A 134 -13.35 -13.42 -10.34
C TYR A 134 -12.50 -14.60 -9.86
N GLU A 135 -11.75 -15.19 -10.76
CA GLU A 135 -10.73 -16.17 -10.41
C GLU A 135 -9.47 -15.42 -9.99
N ILE A 136 -9.24 -15.29 -8.68
CA ILE A 136 -8.07 -14.61 -8.14
C ILE A 136 -6.82 -15.45 -8.46
N ALA A 137 -5.79 -14.81 -9.01
CA ALA A 137 -4.56 -15.47 -9.42
C ALA A 137 -3.80 -16.07 -8.23
N ASP A 138 -3.24 -17.26 -8.42
CA ASP A 138 -2.36 -17.89 -7.45
C ASP A 138 -1.01 -17.15 -7.39
N GLY A 139 -0.81 -16.35 -6.34
CA GLY A 139 0.44 -15.60 -6.14
C GLY A 139 0.29 -14.52 -5.06
N PRO A 140 1.41 -13.90 -4.63
CA PRO A 140 1.34 -12.79 -3.67
C PRO A 140 0.55 -11.62 -4.25
N PRO A 141 -0.08 -10.78 -3.42
CA PRO A 141 -0.81 -9.61 -3.91
C PRO A 141 0.17 -8.66 -4.60
N VAL A 142 -0.30 -7.98 -5.64
CA VAL A 142 0.47 -6.95 -6.36
C VAL A 142 0.83 -5.80 -5.44
N HIS A 143 -0.07 -5.48 -4.50
CA HIS A 143 0.12 -4.43 -3.53
C HIS A 143 -0.54 -4.80 -2.20
N VAL A 144 0.13 -4.50 -1.10
CA VAL A 144 -0.40 -4.62 0.26
C VAL A 144 -0.05 -3.35 1.04
N SER A 145 -1.04 -2.73 1.64
CA SER A 145 -0.89 -1.64 2.60
C SER A 145 -1.84 -1.84 3.78
N ALA A 146 -1.74 -0.96 4.78
CA ALA A 146 -2.66 -0.98 5.92
C ALA A 146 -4.13 -0.67 5.55
N THR A 147 -4.36 -0.09 4.37
CA THR A 147 -5.67 0.43 3.95
C THR A 147 -6.20 -0.21 2.67
N SER A 148 -5.35 -0.90 1.90
CA SER A 148 -5.76 -1.55 0.65
C SER A 148 -4.90 -2.74 0.26
N VAL A 149 -5.49 -3.69 -0.47
CA VAL A 149 -4.80 -4.82 -1.08
C VAL A 149 -5.20 -4.93 -2.55
N VAL A 150 -4.24 -5.14 -3.44
CA VAL A 150 -4.49 -5.34 -4.87
C VAL A 150 -4.05 -6.72 -5.29
N VAL A 151 -4.95 -7.47 -5.93
CA VAL A 151 -4.67 -8.80 -6.49
C VAL A 151 -5.02 -8.83 -7.98
N LEU A 152 -4.34 -9.69 -8.74
CA LEU A 152 -4.74 -9.99 -10.11
C LEU A 152 -5.84 -11.05 -10.10
N ALA A 153 -6.76 -10.96 -11.06
CA ALA A 153 -7.80 -11.95 -11.25
C ALA A 153 -8.15 -12.11 -12.73
N ILE A 154 -8.87 -13.17 -13.06
CA ILE A 154 -9.55 -13.36 -14.34
C ILE A 154 -11.03 -13.10 -14.13
N ASP A 155 -11.62 -12.25 -14.96
CA ASP A 155 -13.05 -11.96 -14.95
C ASP A 155 -13.79 -12.87 -15.93
N HIS A 156 -14.62 -13.78 -15.40
CA HIS A 156 -15.43 -14.71 -16.19
C HIS A 156 -16.83 -14.18 -16.54
N GLY A 157 -17.23 -13.03 -15.98
CA GLY A 157 -18.60 -12.51 -16.05
C GLY A 157 -18.77 -11.22 -16.83
N LEU A 158 -17.69 -10.47 -17.10
CA LEU A 158 -17.77 -9.13 -17.70
C LEU A 158 -18.52 -9.11 -19.04
N CYS A 159 -18.21 -10.02 -19.97
CA CYS A 159 -18.89 -10.05 -21.27
C CYS A 159 -20.38 -10.32 -21.13
N SER A 160 -20.77 -11.22 -20.23
CA SER A 160 -22.18 -11.53 -19.99
C SER A 160 -22.89 -10.36 -19.34
N GLN A 161 -22.28 -9.72 -18.34
CA GLN A 161 -22.82 -8.51 -17.69
C GLN A 161 -23.05 -7.40 -18.73
N LEU A 162 -22.06 -7.12 -19.56
CA LEU A 162 -22.17 -6.10 -20.60
C LEU A 162 -23.25 -6.44 -21.63
N TYR A 163 -23.36 -7.71 -22.03
CA TYR A 163 -24.44 -8.13 -22.92
C TYR A 163 -25.80 -7.88 -22.29
N ASP A 164 -25.99 -8.28 -21.02
CA ASP A 164 -27.26 -8.11 -20.32
C ASP A 164 -27.61 -6.64 -20.06
N GLU A 165 -26.61 -5.79 -19.85
CA GLU A 165 -26.77 -4.34 -19.63
C GLU A 165 -27.12 -3.58 -20.91
N TYR A 166 -26.56 -3.98 -22.06
CA TYR A 166 -26.68 -3.22 -23.32
C TYR A 166 -27.52 -3.90 -24.42
N LYS A 167 -28.05 -5.10 -24.18
CA LYS A 167 -29.02 -5.73 -25.10
C LYS A 167 -30.33 -4.93 -25.13
N ASP A 168 -31.03 -5.04 -26.23
CA ASP A 168 -32.39 -4.54 -26.34
C ASP A 168 -33.33 -5.32 -25.41
N GLU A 169 -34.18 -4.61 -24.65
CA GLU A 169 -35.07 -5.20 -23.65
C GLU A 169 -36.19 -6.04 -24.29
N ASP A 170 -36.69 -5.61 -25.45
CA ASP A 170 -37.84 -6.23 -26.11
C ASP A 170 -37.40 -7.49 -26.88
N GLU A 171 -36.26 -7.42 -27.57
CA GLU A 171 -35.79 -8.49 -28.46
C GLU A 171 -34.69 -9.37 -27.83
N GLY A 172 -34.05 -8.92 -26.75
CA GLY A 172 -33.01 -9.69 -26.04
C GLY A 172 -31.69 -9.85 -26.83
N MET A 173 -31.52 -9.07 -27.89
CA MET A 173 -30.36 -9.10 -28.79
C MET A 173 -29.51 -7.83 -28.64
N LEU A 174 -28.21 -7.95 -28.91
CA LEU A 174 -27.28 -6.83 -28.84
C LEU A 174 -27.14 -6.17 -30.22
N TYR A 175 -27.66 -4.94 -30.33
CA TYR A 175 -27.58 -4.12 -31.53
C TYR A 175 -26.31 -3.26 -31.60
N LEU A 176 -26.07 -2.60 -32.74
CA LEU A 176 -24.85 -1.84 -33.00
C LEU A 176 -24.48 -0.85 -31.87
N ASP A 177 -25.46 -0.09 -31.37
CA ASP A 177 -25.22 0.89 -30.30
C ASP A 177 -24.79 0.22 -29.00
N GLY A 178 -25.47 -0.87 -28.61
CA GLY A 178 -25.10 -1.67 -27.44
C GLY A 178 -23.76 -2.37 -27.62
N PHE A 179 -23.47 -2.89 -28.81
CA PHE A 179 -22.18 -3.49 -29.15
C PHE A 179 -21.04 -2.48 -29.03
N ILE A 180 -21.23 -1.25 -29.54
CA ILE A 180 -20.27 -0.16 -29.41
C ILE A 180 -20.06 0.19 -27.93
N ALA A 181 -21.13 0.28 -27.13
CA ALA A 181 -21.03 0.54 -25.70
C ALA A 181 -20.21 -0.54 -24.98
N CYS A 182 -20.49 -1.82 -25.23
CA CYS A 182 -19.70 -2.93 -24.69
C CYS A 182 -18.20 -2.83 -25.07
N ASN A 183 -17.91 -2.57 -26.34
CA ASN A 183 -16.55 -2.46 -26.86
C ASN A 183 -15.79 -1.27 -26.27
N SER A 184 -16.48 -0.17 -25.94
CA SER A 184 -15.88 1.00 -25.29
C SER A 184 -15.34 0.71 -23.88
N ILE A 185 -15.89 -0.31 -23.22
CA ILE A 185 -15.43 -0.81 -21.92
C ILE A 185 -14.37 -1.90 -22.14
N LEU A 186 -14.66 -2.90 -22.97
CA LEU A 186 -13.76 -4.05 -23.20
C LEU A 186 -12.42 -3.65 -23.84
N CYS A 187 -12.38 -2.60 -24.66
CA CYS A 187 -11.13 -2.12 -25.25
C CYS A 187 -10.10 -1.67 -24.20
N GLN A 188 -10.55 -1.34 -22.99
CA GLN A 188 -9.69 -1.00 -21.88
C GLN A 188 -8.88 -2.19 -21.35
N LEU A 189 -9.21 -3.42 -21.79
CA LEU A 189 -8.51 -4.67 -21.46
C LEU A 189 -7.50 -5.11 -22.53
N LEU A 190 -7.53 -4.51 -23.74
CA LEU A 190 -6.70 -4.93 -24.86
C LEU A 190 -5.21 -4.65 -24.64
N ALA A 191 -4.43 -5.66 -24.25
CA ALA A 191 -3.01 -5.66 -24.58
C ALA A 191 -2.91 -5.59 -26.10
N THR A 192 -2.39 -4.49 -26.64
CA THR A 192 -2.36 -4.19 -28.08
C THR A 192 -1.37 -5.09 -28.83
N THR A 193 -1.48 -6.40 -28.70
CA THR A 193 -0.89 -7.39 -29.59
C THR A 193 -1.69 -7.44 -30.89
N SER A 194 -1.50 -6.44 -31.77
CA SER A 194 -1.55 -6.58 -33.26
C SER A 194 -1.65 -5.26 -34.04
N LEU A 195 -1.51 -4.08 -33.43
CA LEU A 195 -1.33 -2.83 -34.19
C LEU A 195 0.11 -2.35 -34.12
N THR A 196 0.90 -2.81 -35.09
CA THR A 196 2.15 -2.18 -35.52
C THR A 196 1.88 -0.79 -36.10
N ARG A 197 1.45 0.17 -35.27
CA ARG A 197 1.39 1.58 -35.67
C ARG A 197 1.88 2.48 -34.55
N SER A 198 2.78 3.37 -34.94
CA SER A 198 3.44 4.43 -34.19
C SER A 198 2.50 5.53 -33.64
N ARG A 199 1.20 5.24 -33.46
CA ARG A 199 0.22 6.18 -32.92
C ARG A 199 -1.00 5.44 -32.35
N PRO A 200 -1.49 5.80 -31.15
CA PRO A 200 -2.76 5.27 -30.67
C PRO A 200 -3.89 5.67 -31.63
N PRO A 201 -4.80 4.74 -31.98
CA PRO A 201 -5.95 5.06 -32.82
C PRO A 201 -6.83 6.12 -32.14
N ASN A 202 -7.37 7.05 -32.92
CA ASN A 202 -8.36 8.02 -32.43
C ASN A 202 -9.71 7.32 -32.21
N ASP A 203 -10.57 7.89 -31.36
CA ASP A 203 -11.89 7.34 -31.04
C ASP A 203 -12.75 7.09 -32.30
N ASP A 204 -12.67 7.97 -33.31
CA ASP A 204 -13.36 7.81 -34.59
C ASP A 204 -12.90 6.59 -35.40
N ASP A 205 -11.61 6.23 -35.31
CA ASP A 205 -11.02 5.07 -35.98
C ASP A 205 -11.44 3.78 -35.28
N MET A 206 -11.54 3.82 -33.95
CA MET A 206 -12.07 2.70 -33.15
C MET A 206 -13.56 2.46 -33.41
N MET A 207 -14.37 3.51 -33.43
CA MET A 207 -15.79 3.42 -33.77
C MET A 207 -16.00 2.79 -35.15
N THR A 208 -15.28 3.27 -36.16
CA THR A 208 -15.34 2.70 -37.52
C THR A 208 -14.94 1.23 -37.55
N THR A 209 -13.95 0.85 -36.73
CA THR A 209 -13.50 -0.54 -36.61
C THR A 209 -14.57 -1.43 -35.98
N TRP A 210 -15.22 -0.97 -34.90
CA TRP A 210 -16.29 -1.71 -34.24
C TRP A 210 -17.55 -1.81 -35.11
N THR A 211 -17.91 -0.78 -35.87
CA THR A 211 -19.03 -0.87 -36.83
C THR A 211 -18.80 -1.96 -37.86
N LYS A 212 -17.59 -2.04 -38.44
CA LYS A 212 -17.23 -3.11 -39.39
C LYS A 212 -17.19 -4.48 -38.74
N ALA A 213 -16.74 -4.57 -37.49
CA ALA A 213 -16.77 -5.81 -36.74
C ALA A 213 -18.22 -6.25 -36.52
N PHE A 214 -19.11 -5.35 -36.10
CA PHE A 214 -20.53 -5.66 -35.95
C PHE A 214 -21.14 -6.20 -37.24
N GLU A 215 -20.94 -5.53 -38.38
CA GLU A 215 -21.44 -5.99 -39.69
C GLU A 215 -20.96 -7.41 -40.05
N LEU A 216 -19.71 -7.75 -39.71
CA LEU A 216 -19.15 -9.09 -39.96
C LEU A 216 -19.80 -10.17 -39.09
N TRP A 217 -20.06 -9.86 -37.82
CA TRP A 217 -20.57 -10.81 -36.83
C TRP A 217 -22.10 -10.91 -36.81
N ASP A 218 -22.79 -9.84 -37.22
CA ASP A 218 -24.25 -9.80 -37.50
C ASP A 218 -24.60 -10.64 -38.76
N SER A 219 -23.61 -10.86 -39.63
CA SER A 219 -23.78 -11.67 -40.84
C SER A 219 -23.64 -13.18 -40.61
N ASP A 220 -23.34 -13.65 -39.39
CA ASP A 220 -23.23 -15.09 -39.10
C ASP A 220 -24.65 -15.69 -39.14
N PRO A 221 -24.98 -16.57 -40.12
CA PRO A 221 -26.32 -17.09 -40.25
C PRO A 221 -26.67 -17.89 -38.99
N ALA A 222 -27.79 -17.54 -38.38
CA ALA A 222 -28.45 -18.38 -37.39
C ALA A 222 -28.45 -19.84 -37.90
N ASP A 223 -28.08 -20.76 -37.02
CA ASP A 223 -28.09 -22.20 -37.24
C ASP A 223 -29.23 -22.63 -38.17
N ASP A 224 -28.88 -23.33 -39.25
CA ASP A 224 -29.73 -23.88 -40.30
C ASP A 224 -30.75 -24.92 -39.78
N ASP A 225 -31.71 -24.56 -38.91
CA ASP A 225 -32.85 -25.44 -38.61
C ASP A 225 -34.15 -24.70 -38.24
N ALA A 226 -34.61 -23.79 -39.11
CA ALA A 226 -36.05 -23.52 -39.27
C ALA A 226 -36.30 -22.81 -40.59
N GLY A 227 -36.75 -23.55 -41.60
CA GLY A 227 -37.13 -23.00 -42.89
C GLY A 227 -38.25 -21.96 -42.78
N SER A 228 -37.90 -20.69 -42.97
CA SER A 228 -38.82 -19.67 -43.49
C SER A 228 -38.01 -18.60 -44.23
N GLY A 229 -38.13 -18.59 -45.55
CA GLY A 229 -37.51 -17.58 -46.40
C GLY A 229 -38.11 -16.20 -46.19
N GLY A 230 -37.24 -15.19 -46.10
CA GLY A 230 -37.58 -13.77 -46.11
C GLY A 230 -36.35 -12.95 -45.78
N GLY A 231 -35.80 -12.27 -46.79
CA GLY A 231 -34.53 -11.53 -46.66
C GLY A 231 -34.61 -10.24 -45.84
N GLY A 232 -33.45 -9.86 -45.30
CA GLY A 232 -33.17 -8.58 -44.65
C GLY A 232 -32.09 -8.75 -43.59
N GLY A 233 -30.83 -8.46 -43.92
CA GLY A 233 -29.75 -8.38 -42.94
C GLY A 233 -30.00 -7.26 -41.93
N GLY A 234 -29.65 -7.50 -40.67
CA GLY A 234 -29.87 -6.60 -39.54
C GLY A 234 -30.62 -7.29 -38.40
N GLY A 235 -30.03 -8.32 -37.81
CA GLY A 235 -30.65 -9.08 -36.72
C GLY A 235 -29.62 -9.29 -35.63
N GLY A 236 -29.68 -8.44 -34.59
CA GLY A 236 -28.60 -8.22 -33.63
C GLY A 236 -27.93 -9.48 -33.04
N LEU A 237 -26.80 -9.28 -32.39
CA LEU A 237 -25.97 -10.36 -31.89
C LEU A 237 -26.62 -11.08 -30.71
N SER A 238 -26.66 -12.41 -30.76
CA SER A 238 -27.01 -13.25 -29.60
C SER A 238 -25.90 -13.24 -28.54
N SER A 239 -26.23 -13.62 -27.31
CA SER A 239 -25.26 -13.74 -26.20
C SER A 239 -24.09 -14.66 -26.55
N HIS A 240 -24.37 -15.79 -27.22
CA HIS A 240 -23.35 -16.75 -27.66
C HIS A 240 -22.43 -16.14 -28.74
N THR A 241 -23.01 -15.47 -29.75
CA THR A 241 -22.24 -14.82 -30.81
C THR A 241 -21.35 -13.71 -30.24
N PHE A 242 -21.90 -12.89 -29.33
CA PHE A 242 -21.14 -11.84 -28.66
C PHE A 242 -20.02 -12.39 -27.77
N ARG A 243 -20.25 -13.50 -27.06
CA ARG A 243 -19.21 -14.16 -26.27
C ARG A 243 -18.06 -14.65 -27.15
N ARG A 244 -18.37 -15.28 -28.29
CA ARG A 244 -17.38 -15.73 -29.27
C ARG A 244 -16.58 -14.57 -29.87
N TYR A 245 -17.24 -13.45 -30.15
CA TYR A 245 -16.57 -12.20 -30.54
C TYR A 245 -15.58 -11.75 -29.47
N CYS A 246 -16.02 -11.72 -28.21
CA CYS A 246 -15.18 -11.29 -27.10
C CYS A 246 -13.95 -12.19 -26.94
N ASP A 247 -14.13 -13.51 -26.99
CA ASP A 247 -13.02 -14.47 -26.84
C ASP A 247 -11.99 -14.35 -27.97
N GLN A 248 -12.44 -14.05 -29.20
CA GLN A 248 -11.54 -13.85 -30.35
C GLN A 248 -10.82 -12.49 -30.32
N THR A 249 -11.47 -11.45 -29.81
CA THR A 249 -10.95 -10.07 -29.88
C THR A 249 -10.14 -9.69 -28.65
N TYR A 250 -10.61 -10.07 -27.46
CA TYR A 250 -10.03 -9.72 -26.17
C TYR A 250 -9.32 -10.88 -25.48
N GLY A 251 -9.48 -12.10 -26.01
CA GLY A 251 -8.97 -13.32 -25.41
C GLY A 251 -10.00 -14.00 -24.49
N VAL A 252 -9.78 -15.29 -24.26
CA VAL A 252 -10.67 -16.13 -23.43
C VAL A 252 -10.62 -15.72 -21.95
N GLN A 253 -9.45 -15.28 -21.48
CA GLN A 253 -9.22 -14.86 -20.10
C GLN A 253 -9.05 -13.35 -20.03
N LEU A 254 -10.02 -12.67 -19.44
CA LEU A 254 -10.01 -11.24 -19.23
C LEU A 254 -9.27 -10.92 -17.93
N HIS A 255 -7.99 -10.58 -18.04
CA HIS A 255 -7.18 -10.22 -16.87
C HIS A 255 -7.56 -8.86 -16.30
N VAL A 256 -7.88 -8.83 -15.02
CA VAL A 256 -8.26 -7.63 -14.26
C VAL A 256 -7.44 -7.54 -12.98
N ALA A 257 -7.43 -6.35 -12.38
CA ALA A 257 -6.95 -6.13 -11.03
C ALA A 257 -8.13 -5.80 -10.11
N LEU A 258 -8.16 -6.43 -8.94
CA LEU A 258 -9.13 -6.14 -7.89
C LEU A 258 -8.42 -5.37 -6.77
N LYS A 259 -8.91 -4.17 -6.47
CA LYS A 259 -8.44 -3.34 -5.35
C LYS A 259 -9.46 -3.43 -4.21
N PHE A 260 -9.07 -4.13 -3.15
CA PHE A 260 -9.79 -4.25 -1.90
C PHE A 260 -9.39 -3.09 -0.98
N MET A 261 -10.35 -2.42 -0.37
CA MET A 261 -10.16 -1.24 0.47
C MET A 261 -10.86 -1.41 1.82
N LYS A 262 -10.16 -0.97 2.87
CA LYS A 262 -10.62 -1.09 4.26
C LYS A 262 -11.70 -0.08 4.63
N HIS A 263 -11.67 1.10 4.01
CA HIS A 263 -12.50 2.22 4.40
C HIS A 263 -13.49 2.61 3.29
N GLU A 264 -14.76 2.77 3.67
CA GLU A 264 -15.83 3.12 2.73
C GLU A 264 -15.62 4.49 2.09
N ASP A 265 -15.13 5.48 2.85
CA ASP A 265 -14.88 6.83 2.34
C ASP A 265 -13.86 6.81 1.19
N SER A 266 -12.81 5.99 1.32
CA SER A 266 -11.81 5.79 0.26
C SER A 266 -12.42 5.16 -0.99
N TYR A 267 -13.28 4.15 -0.81
CA TYR A 267 -14.01 3.52 -1.90
C TYR A 267 -14.93 4.50 -2.64
N ARG A 268 -15.70 5.29 -1.90
CA ARG A 268 -16.62 6.28 -2.49
C ARG A 268 -15.88 7.36 -3.26
N ARG A 269 -14.74 7.85 -2.75
CA ARG A 269 -13.89 8.82 -3.47
C ARG A 269 -13.30 8.23 -4.75
N GLU A 270 -12.75 7.02 -4.68
CA GLU A 270 -12.18 6.34 -5.85
C GLU A 270 -13.21 6.21 -6.98
N ILE A 271 -14.49 5.96 -6.67
CA ILE A 271 -15.57 5.90 -7.66
C ILE A 271 -15.99 7.30 -8.12
N SER A 272 -16.26 8.23 -7.21
CA SER A 272 -16.82 9.54 -7.54
C SER A 272 -15.88 10.36 -8.41
N GLN A 273 -14.58 10.35 -8.11
CA GLN A 273 -13.57 11.11 -8.84
C GLN A 273 -13.30 10.54 -10.24
N ARG A 274 -13.64 9.27 -10.49
CA ARG A 274 -13.47 8.62 -11.80
C ARG A 274 -14.63 8.86 -12.77
N ARG A 275 -15.76 9.43 -12.33
CA ARG A 275 -16.96 9.63 -13.19
C ARG A 275 -16.76 10.62 -14.33
N HIS A 276 -15.92 11.63 -14.15
CA HIS A 276 -15.77 12.76 -15.09
C HIS A 276 -14.38 12.86 -15.72
N VAL A 277 -13.57 11.80 -15.61
CA VAL A 277 -12.21 11.76 -16.15
C VAL A 277 -12.12 10.77 -17.32
N HIS A 278 -11.26 11.07 -18.28
CA HIS A 278 -11.18 10.28 -19.51
C HIS A 278 -10.25 9.08 -19.32
N ALA A 279 -10.68 7.90 -19.78
CA ALA A 279 -9.99 6.61 -19.64
C ALA A 279 -8.59 6.56 -20.29
N LYS A 280 -8.29 7.51 -21.18
CA LYS A 280 -6.96 7.71 -21.77
C LYS A 280 -5.92 8.14 -20.72
N TYR A 281 -6.32 8.97 -19.77
CA TYR A 281 -5.40 9.64 -18.84
C TYR A 281 -5.42 9.02 -17.44
N ILE A 282 -6.61 8.60 -17.00
CA ILE A 282 -6.83 7.94 -15.72
C ILE A 282 -7.28 6.51 -16.00
N LEU A 283 -6.78 5.55 -15.23
CA LEU A 283 -7.23 4.16 -15.36
C LEU A 283 -8.75 4.07 -15.08
N PRO A 284 -9.58 3.60 -16.01
CA PRO A 284 -11.02 3.46 -15.77
C PRO A 284 -11.31 2.32 -14.77
N LEU A 285 -12.50 2.37 -14.17
CA LEU A 285 -13.08 1.23 -13.46
C LEU A 285 -13.85 0.36 -14.45
N LEU A 286 -13.84 -0.94 -14.23
CA LEU A 286 -14.69 -1.88 -14.95
C LEU A 286 -16.03 -2.03 -14.21
N PRO A 287 -17.12 -2.35 -14.92
CA PRO A 287 -18.37 -2.78 -14.30
C PRO A 287 -18.08 -3.90 -13.29
N SER A 288 -18.24 -3.56 -12.01
CA SER A 288 -18.12 -4.50 -10.91
C SER A 288 -19.50 -5.08 -10.60
N PHE A 289 -19.57 -5.96 -9.60
CA PHE A 289 -20.84 -6.39 -9.05
C PHE A 289 -21.62 -5.16 -8.55
N THR A 290 -22.81 -4.93 -9.10
CA THR A 290 -23.81 -4.09 -8.47
C THR A 290 -24.20 -4.80 -7.18
N LEU A 291 -23.76 -4.28 -6.03
CA LEU A 291 -24.58 -4.40 -4.83
C LEU A 291 -25.82 -3.57 -5.18
N ASP A 292 -26.96 -4.20 -5.35
CA ASP A 292 -28.21 -3.53 -5.70
C ASP A 292 -28.32 -2.20 -4.93
N ASP A 293 -28.50 -1.09 -5.65
CA ASP A 293 -28.47 0.30 -5.15
C ASP A 293 -29.45 0.56 -3.97
N ASP A 294 -30.34 -0.38 -3.67
CA ASP A 294 -31.32 -0.31 -2.57
C ASP A 294 -30.84 -0.89 -1.22
N ASP A 295 -29.67 -1.57 -1.17
CA ASP A 295 -29.18 -2.23 0.06
C ASP A 295 -27.90 -1.60 0.64
N VAL A 296 -27.76 -0.28 0.48
CA VAL A 296 -26.71 0.59 1.07
C VAL A 296 -26.66 0.52 2.61
N ALA A 297 -27.56 -0.23 3.26
CA ALA A 297 -27.67 -0.37 4.71
C ALA A 297 -27.22 -1.72 5.27
N SER A 298 -26.74 -2.69 4.47
CA SER A 298 -26.44 -4.03 4.97
C SER A 298 -25.07 -4.56 4.50
N PRO A 299 -24.03 -4.55 5.35
CA PRO A 299 -22.69 -5.08 5.03
C PRO A 299 -22.65 -6.62 5.07
N THR A 300 -23.69 -7.30 4.57
CA THR A 300 -23.89 -8.74 4.86
C THR A 300 -23.56 -9.71 3.74
N THR A 301 -23.02 -9.26 2.59
CA THR A 301 -22.61 -10.17 1.50
C THR A 301 -21.10 -10.39 1.37
N THR A 302 -20.27 -9.79 2.22
CA THR A 302 -18.82 -10.11 2.31
C THR A 302 -18.49 -11.23 3.30
N SER A 303 -19.47 -11.90 3.89
CA SER A 303 -19.25 -13.03 4.82
C SER A 303 -18.94 -14.36 4.12
N HIS A 304 -19.12 -14.44 2.80
CA HIS A 304 -18.84 -15.64 2.04
C HIS A 304 -17.87 -15.30 0.92
N HIS A 305 -16.77 -16.04 0.89
CA HIS A 305 -15.63 -15.91 -0.01
C HIS A 305 -14.54 -14.95 0.49
N VAL A 306 -13.36 -15.57 0.65
CA VAL A 306 -12.02 -14.99 0.54
C VAL A 306 -11.25 -14.85 1.85
N THR A 307 -10.93 -16.01 2.44
CA THR A 307 -9.59 -16.19 2.98
C THR A 307 -8.62 -16.31 1.78
N CYS A 308 -8.15 -15.19 1.24
CA CYS A 308 -7.03 -15.21 0.30
C CYS A 308 -5.75 -15.51 1.07
N SER A 309 -5.50 -16.78 1.36
CA SER A 309 -4.21 -17.24 1.87
C SER A 309 -3.17 -17.19 0.75
N SER A 310 -2.80 -16.00 0.28
CA SER A 310 -1.72 -15.84 -0.68
C SER A 310 -0.41 -15.56 0.06
N VAL A 311 0.55 -16.42 -0.23
CA VAL A 311 1.80 -16.65 0.50
C VAL A 311 2.83 -15.55 0.24
N GLY A 312 3.27 -14.94 1.34
CA GLY A 312 4.54 -14.23 1.45
C GLY A 312 4.89 -14.08 2.94
N ASN A 313 5.92 -14.78 3.41
CA ASN A 313 6.45 -14.73 4.79
C ASN A 313 5.59 -15.34 5.93
N GLY A 314 4.75 -16.33 5.65
CA GLY A 314 4.09 -17.13 6.72
C GLY A 314 2.93 -16.46 7.45
N GLN A 315 2.47 -15.28 7.02
CA GLN A 315 1.23 -14.66 7.47
C GLN A 315 0.11 -14.81 6.44
N THR A 316 -1.04 -15.33 6.87
CA THR A 316 -2.27 -15.39 6.08
C THR A 316 -2.96 -14.03 6.14
N LEU A 317 -3.09 -13.33 5.02
CA LEU A 317 -3.80 -12.06 4.96
C LEU A 317 -5.29 -12.30 4.69
N SER A 318 -6.15 -11.85 5.60
CA SER A 318 -7.61 -11.95 5.42
C SER A 318 -8.11 -10.79 4.57
N LEU A 319 -8.70 -11.07 3.40
CA LEU A 319 -9.36 -10.03 2.58
C LEU A 319 -10.71 -9.59 3.17
N ALA A 320 -11.23 -10.31 4.17
CA ALA A 320 -12.42 -9.89 4.91
C ALA A 320 -12.24 -8.54 5.64
N ASP A 321 -10.99 -8.16 5.94
CA ASP A 321 -10.67 -6.86 6.55
C ASP A 321 -10.78 -5.69 5.55
N TYR A 322 -11.03 -5.97 4.27
CA TYR A 322 -11.06 -5.00 3.17
C TYR A 322 -12.36 -5.14 2.35
N PRO A 323 -13.52 -4.79 2.92
CA PRO A 323 -14.83 -5.16 2.37
C PRO A 323 -15.22 -4.41 1.09
N HIS A 324 -14.54 -3.31 0.74
CA HIS A 324 -14.91 -2.49 -0.41
C HIS A 324 -14.01 -2.80 -1.62
N VAL A 325 -14.57 -3.27 -2.73
CA VAL A 325 -13.78 -3.77 -3.86
C VAL A 325 -14.13 -3.05 -5.14
N VAL A 326 -13.10 -2.65 -5.90
CA VAL A 326 -13.26 -2.15 -7.27
C VAL A 326 -12.46 -3.01 -8.25
N ALA A 327 -13.02 -3.23 -9.44
CA ALA A 327 -12.36 -3.90 -10.55
C ALA A 327 -11.82 -2.87 -11.55
N MET A 328 -10.61 -3.10 -12.06
CA MET A 328 -9.96 -2.25 -13.06
C MET A 328 -9.14 -3.09 -14.03
N PRO A 329 -8.80 -2.57 -15.22
CA PRO A 329 -7.91 -3.27 -16.13
C PRO A 329 -6.57 -3.61 -15.46
N ALA A 330 -6.05 -4.81 -15.71
CA ALA A 330 -4.72 -5.17 -15.26
C ALA A 330 -3.66 -4.35 -16.02
N GLY A 331 -2.77 -3.69 -15.28
CA GLY A 331 -1.62 -3.00 -15.86
C GLY A 331 -0.35 -3.81 -15.81
N ASP A 332 0.65 -3.39 -16.59
CA ASP A 332 1.93 -4.09 -16.69
C ASP A 332 2.77 -3.84 -15.44
N ARG A 333 3.12 -2.56 -15.21
CA ARG A 333 4.08 -2.12 -14.20
C ARG A 333 3.83 -0.69 -13.80
N THR A 334 4.10 -0.37 -12.54
CA THR A 334 4.16 1.02 -12.08
C THR A 334 5.37 1.72 -12.69
N LEU A 335 5.35 3.05 -12.78
CA LEU A 335 6.51 3.82 -13.23
C LEU A 335 7.71 3.57 -12.32
N HIS A 336 7.49 3.39 -11.02
CA HIS A 336 8.54 2.98 -10.09
C HIS A 336 9.21 1.65 -10.51
N ASP A 337 8.41 0.61 -10.79
CA ASP A 337 8.91 -0.68 -11.26
C ASP A 337 9.65 -0.57 -12.59
N ILE A 338 9.16 0.25 -13.52
CA ILE A 338 9.81 0.51 -14.82
C ILE A 338 11.19 1.11 -14.59
N LEU A 339 11.31 2.12 -13.72
CA LEU A 339 12.59 2.77 -13.43
C LEU A 339 13.60 1.80 -12.83
N VAL A 340 13.17 0.96 -11.88
CA VAL A 340 14.06 0.03 -11.18
C VAL A 340 14.46 -1.15 -12.08
N LYS A 341 13.48 -1.73 -12.81
CA LYS A 341 13.65 -3.02 -13.50
C LYS A 341 14.01 -2.87 -14.98
N GLU A 342 13.49 -1.85 -15.67
CA GLU A 342 13.73 -1.63 -17.11
C GLU A 342 14.84 -0.61 -17.38
N ARG A 343 15.10 0.30 -16.43
CA ARG A 343 16.14 1.35 -16.52
C ARG A 343 16.05 2.14 -17.84
N PRO A 344 14.92 2.83 -18.08
CA PRO A 344 14.66 3.56 -19.32
C PRO A 344 15.73 4.62 -19.60
N GLY A 345 16.01 4.86 -20.89
CA GLY A 345 16.92 5.90 -21.31
C GLY A 345 16.33 7.30 -21.15
N ARG A 346 17.14 8.35 -21.39
CA ARG A 346 16.70 9.74 -21.25
C ARG A 346 15.49 10.09 -22.13
N GLY A 347 15.46 9.62 -23.39
CA GLY A 347 14.33 9.85 -24.30
C GLY A 347 13.04 9.17 -23.82
N ASP A 348 13.16 7.94 -23.31
CA ASP A 348 12.02 7.20 -22.74
C ASP A 348 11.48 7.90 -21.50
N ILE A 349 12.36 8.34 -20.58
CA ILE A 349 12.00 9.11 -19.39
C ILE A 349 11.24 10.39 -19.78
N GLN A 350 11.73 11.11 -20.78
CA GLN A 350 11.06 12.32 -21.25
C GLN A 350 9.67 12.02 -21.83
N ALA A 351 9.52 10.94 -22.62
CA ALA A 351 8.23 10.51 -23.15
C ALA A 351 7.26 10.07 -22.03
N MET A 352 7.76 9.37 -21.02
CA MET A 352 7.00 8.97 -19.83
C MET A 352 6.53 10.19 -19.04
N LEU A 353 7.42 11.15 -18.76
CA LEU A 353 7.08 12.40 -18.09
C LEU A 353 6.07 13.23 -18.88
N LEU A 354 6.17 13.22 -20.21
CA LEU A 354 5.20 13.87 -21.09
C LEU A 354 3.80 13.24 -20.93
N ASN A 355 3.69 11.91 -20.89
CA ASN A 355 2.42 11.24 -20.64
C ASN A 355 1.84 11.60 -19.28
N VAL A 356 2.66 11.55 -18.21
CA VAL A 356 2.21 11.92 -16.86
C VAL A 356 1.74 13.38 -16.83
N ALA A 357 2.46 14.30 -17.49
CA ALA A 357 2.08 15.70 -17.58
C ALA A 357 0.74 15.90 -18.31
N GLN A 358 0.48 15.13 -19.37
CA GLN A 358 -0.80 15.13 -20.08
C GLN A 358 -1.94 14.62 -19.18
N CYS A 359 -1.69 13.58 -18.38
CA CYS A 359 -2.69 13.07 -17.45
C CYS A 359 -3.06 14.10 -16.38
N LEU A 360 -2.07 14.80 -15.82
CA LEU A 360 -2.31 15.86 -14.84
C LEU A 360 -3.02 17.06 -15.46
N ALA A 361 -2.63 17.49 -16.66
CA ALA A 361 -3.30 18.57 -17.37
C ALA A 361 -4.79 18.26 -17.61
N HIS A 362 -5.12 17.02 -17.97
CA HIS A 362 -6.50 16.56 -18.10
C HIS A 362 -7.25 16.63 -16.77
N LEU A 363 -6.67 16.07 -15.70
CA LEU A 363 -7.30 16.04 -14.38
C LEU A 363 -7.56 17.46 -13.84
N HIS A 364 -6.60 18.37 -14.00
CA HIS A 364 -6.74 19.78 -13.64
C HIS A 364 -7.80 20.49 -14.49
N GLY A 365 -7.93 20.14 -15.77
CA GLY A 365 -8.99 20.64 -16.65
C GLY A 365 -10.40 20.20 -16.21
N CYS A 366 -10.51 19.06 -15.53
CA CYS A 366 -11.74 18.60 -14.87
C CYS A 366 -11.99 19.27 -13.51
N GLY A 367 -11.10 20.15 -13.03
CA GLY A 367 -11.23 20.78 -11.72
C GLY A 367 -10.91 19.86 -10.55
N ILE A 368 -10.10 18.82 -10.76
CA ILE A 368 -9.67 17.85 -9.75
C ILE A 368 -8.16 17.98 -9.54
N VAL A 369 -7.71 17.93 -8.27
CA VAL A 369 -6.30 17.82 -7.89
C VAL A 369 -6.05 16.39 -7.43
N HIS A 370 -4.99 15.74 -7.92
CA HIS A 370 -4.67 14.36 -7.56
C HIS A 370 -4.25 14.22 -6.09
N GLY A 371 -3.39 15.12 -5.61
CA GLY A 371 -2.95 15.17 -4.21
C GLY A 371 -1.88 14.15 -3.78
N ASP A 372 -1.54 13.16 -4.62
CA ASP A 372 -0.54 12.13 -4.30
C ASP A 372 0.25 11.65 -5.53
N VAL A 373 0.73 12.60 -6.34
CA VAL A 373 1.47 12.29 -7.58
C VAL A 373 2.86 11.72 -7.25
N LYS A 374 3.04 10.42 -7.51
CA LYS A 374 4.31 9.69 -7.30
C LYS A 374 4.46 8.56 -8.32
N ALA A 375 5.69 8.05 -8.48
CA ALA A 375 5.99 7.00 -9.45
C ALA A 375 5.21 5.69 -9.21
N LEU A 376 4.76 5.43 -7.98
CA LEU A 376 3.90 4.28 -7.65
C LEU A 376 2.47 4.46 -8.16
N ASN A 377 1.99 5.71 -8.30
CA ASN A 377 0.63 6.04 -8.74
C ASN A 377 0.53 6.33 -10.25
N VAL A 378 1.53 5.88 -11.01
CA VAL A 378 1.55 5.94 -12.47
C VAL A 378 1.69 4.50 -12.96
N LEU A 379 0.70 4.00 -13.69
CA LEU A 379 0.65 2.62 -14.17
C LEU A 379 0.78 2.59 -15.69
N ARG A 380 1.65 1.71 -16.21
CA ARG A 380 1.67 1.42 -17.65
C ARG A 380 0.59 0.40 -17.97
N VAL A 381 -0.32 0.80 -18.85
CA VAL A 381 -1.37 -0.07 -19.41
C VAL A 381 -1.30 0.07 -20.91
N HIS A 382 -1.00 -1.03 -21.61
CA HIS A 382 -0.94 -1.09 -23.07
C HIS A 382 0.01 -0.06 -23.68
N HIS A 383 1.23 0.01 -23.13
CA HIS A 383 2.28 0.97 -23.52
C HIS A 383 1.97 2.45 -23.28
N GLN A 384 0.87 2.78 -22.60
CA GLN A 384 0.55 4.14 -22.17
C GLN A 384 0.62 4.27 -20.66
N LEU A 385 1.17 5.37 -20.18
CA LEU A 385 1.13 5.69 -18.75
C LEU A 385 -0.19 6.35 -18.40
N LYS A 386 -0.84 5.85 -17.37
CA LYS A 386 -2.09 6.38 -16.80
C LYS A 386 -1.90 6.64 -15.32
N LEU A 387 -2.59 7.65 -14.79
CA LEU A 387 -2.64 7.87 -13.35
C LEU A 387 -3.61 6.88 -12.70
N ILE A 388 -3.24 6.40 -11.52
CA ILE A 388 -4.03 5.52 -10.66
C ILE A 388 -4.14 6.13 -9.26
N ASP A 389 -4.98 5.51 -8.43
CA ASP A 389 -5.16 5.87 -7.01
C ASP A 389 -5.63 7.32 -6.76
N LEU A 390 -6.94 7.55 -6.90
CA LEU A 390 -7.58 8.85 -6.67
C LEU A 390 -8.14 8.99 -5.24
N ASP A 391 -7.68 8.20 -4.28
CA ASP A 391 -8.15 8.27 -2.89
C ASP A 391 -7.80 9.61 -2.21
N ALA A 392 -6.69 10.23 -2.61
CA ALA A 392 -6.29 11.57 -2.18
C ALA A 392 -6.87 12.69 -3.07
N ALA A 393 -7.57 12.35 -4.15
CA ALA A 393 -8.01 13.33 -5.12
C ALA A 393 -9.15 14.18 -4.56
N THR A 394 -8.99 15.49 -4.71
CA THR A 394 -9.87 16.49 -4.10
C THR A 394 -10.26 17.54 -5.16
N PRO A 395 -11.52 17.97 -5.22
CA PRO A 395 -11.93 19.08 -6.09
C PRO A 395 -11.16 20.37 -5.79
N VAL A 396 -10.87 21.14 -6.82
CA VAL A 396 -10.20 22.44 -6.68
C VAL A 396 -11.04 23.37 -5.80
N GLY A 397 -10.40 23.98 -4.80
CA GLY A 397 -11.05 24.89 -3.85
C GLY A 397 -11.60 24.23 -2.59
N GLU A 398 -11.66 22.90 -2.52
CA GLU A 398 -11.93 22.16 -1.28
C GLU A 398 -10.66 21.97 -0.45
N PHE A 399 -10.76 21.43 0.77
CA PHE A 399 -9.61 21.27 1.65
C PHE A 399 -9.01 19.87 1.55
N PHE A 400 -7.68 19.78 1.66
CA PHE A 400 -6.99 18.51 1.61
C PHE A 400 -7.36 17.65 2.83
N GLN A 401 -8.06 16.56 2.58
CA GLN A 401 -8.51 15.66 3.63
C GLN A 401 -7.35 14.86 4.21
N ARG A 402 -7.54 14.33 5.42
CA ARG A 402 -6.57 13.50 6.13
C ARG A 402 -6.20 12.17 5.43
N SER A 403 -6.72 11.86 4.25
CA SER A 403 -6.44 10.62 3.53
C SER A 403 -4.97 10.57 3.08
N THR A 404 -4.24 9.57 3.59
CA THR A 404 -3.09 8.85 2.98
C THR A 404 -2.10 9.61 2.09
N CYS A 405 -1.88 10.91 2.26
CA CYS A 405 -0.93 11.65 1.45
C CYS A 405 0.52 11.37 1.86
N THR A 406 1.39 11.31 0.86
CA THR A 406 2.82 11.07 1.04
C THR A 406 3.53 12.38 1.35
N SER A 407 4.09 12.54 2.56
CA SER A 407 4.70 13.83 2.95
C SER A 407 5.89 14.25 2.08
N GLY A 408 6.64 13.31 1.49
CA GLY A 408 7.84 13.58 0.69
C GLY A 408 7.61 14.34 -0.63
N ILE A 409 6.36 14.42 -1.08
CA ILE A 409 5.98 15.12 -2.32
C ILE A 409 5.18 16.40 -2.05
N LEU A 410 4.91 16.73 -0.78
CA LEU A 410 4.13 17.91 -0.44
C LEU A 410 4.96 19.19 -0.65
N PRO A 411 4.32 20.26 -1.13
CA PRO A 411 4.98 21.55 -1.28
C PRO A 411 5.16 22.26 0.08
N PRO A 412 6.10 23.21 0.20
CA PRO A 412 6.47 23.85 1.47
C PRO A 412 5.29 24.51 2.19
N GLU A 413 4.33 25.09 1.47
CA GLU A 413 3.14 25.73 2.05
C GLU A 413 2.24 24.78 2.86
N MET A 414 2.33 23.47 2.61
CA MET A 414 1.55 22.47 3.33
C MET A 414 2.10 22.18 4.73
N PHE A 415 3.29 22.65 5.05
CA PHE A 415 3.90 22.48 6.37
C PHE A 415 3.69 23.73 7.23
N VAL A 416 3.47 23.52 8.52
CA VAL A 416 3.38 24.61 9.51
C VAL A 416 4.06 24.19 10.80
N HIS A 417 4.83 25.10 11.37
CA HIS A 417 5.48 24.90 12.67
C HIS A 417 4.51 25.32 13.79
N LEU A 418 4.41 24.50 14.83
CA LEU A 418 3.59 24.75 16.01
C LEU A 418 4.49 25.23 17.16
N ASP A 419 4.64 26.53 17.28
CA ASP A 419 5.62 27.17 18.18
C ASP A 419 5.21 27.15 19.67
N THR A 420 3.95 26.81 19.97
CA THR A 420 3.41 26.93 21.33
C THR A 420 2.71 25.66 21.79
N THR A 421 2.79 25.37 23.10
CA THR A 421 2.06 24.26 23.73
C THR A 421 0.54 24.39 23.55
N THR A 422 0.03 25.63 23.48
CA THR A 422 -1.39 25.90 23.21
C THR A 422 -1.77 25.45 21.80
N ALA A 423 -0.98 25.81 20.79
CA ALA A 423 -1.20 25.37 19.41
C ALA A 423 -1.11 23.84 19.29
N MET A 424 -0.13 23.20 19.93
CA MET A 424 -0.03 21.73 19.96
C MET A 424 -1.26 21.07 20.59
N ARG A 425 -1.79 21.64 21.69
CA ARG A 425 -3.01 21.14 22.34
C ARG A 425 -4.24 21.33 21.46
N GLN A 426 -4.38 22.48 20.79
CA GLN A 426 -5.48 22.71 19.85
C GLN A 426 -5.44 21.73 18.67
N HIS A 427 -4.25 21.45 18.12
CA HIS A 427 -4.04 20.44 17.08
C HIS A 427 -4.42 19.04 17.56
N TYR A 428 -3.96 18.64 18.75
CA TYR A 428 -4.34 17.36 19.38
C TYR A 428 -5.86 17.24 19.53
N ASP A 429 -6.50 18.25 20.11
CA ASP A 429 -7.95 18.26 20.33
C ASP A 429 -8.74 18.18 19.03
N ALA A 430 -8.30 18.88 17.97
CA ALA A 430 -8.97 18.88 16.68
C ALA A 430 -8.98 17.50 16.01
N TYR A 431 -7.89 16.74 16.12
CA TYR A 431 -7.78 15.40 15.55
C TYR A 431 -8.40 14.35 16.48
N CYS A 432 -8.04 14.30 17.76
CA CYS A 432 -8.51 13.25 18.66
C CYS A 432 -10.03 13.28 18.91
N ARG A 433 -10.69 14.45 18.85
CA ARG A 433 -12.16 14.51 18.96
C ARG A 433 -12.89 13.88 17.78
N GLN A 434 -12.24 13.75 16.63
CA GLN A 434 -12.83 13.15 15.42
C GLN A 434 -12.75 11.62 15.40
N ALA A 435 -12.03 11.02 16.34
CA ALA A 435 -11.68 9.61 16.27
C ALA A 435 -12.71 8.66 16.91
N GLY A 436 -13.81 9.18 17.46
CA GLY A 436 -14.95 8.43 18.00
C GLY A 436 -14.68 7.69 19.31
N ASP A 437 -13.55 6.97 19.41
CA ASP A 437 -13.11 6.21 20.58
C ASP A 437 -11.63 6.47 20.93
N ALA A 438 -11.16 5.92 22.06
CA ALA A 438 -9.81 6.13 22.56
C ALA A 438 -8.73 5.47 21.68
N THR A 439 -9.03 4.30 21.10
CA THR A 439 -8.12 3.54 20.24
C THR A 439 -7.90 4.25 18.90
N GLY A 440 -8.98 4.71 18.28
CA GLY A 440 -8.97 5.55 17.09
C GLY A 440 -8.25 6.86 17.35
N ALA A 441 -8.47 7.49 18.51
CA ALA A 441 -7.77 8.73 18.86
C ALA A 441 -6.26 8.54 18.94
N ALA A 442 -5.80 7.42 19.51
CA ALA A 442 -4.38 7.07 19.59
C ALA A 442 -3.79 6.77 18.21
N ALA A 443 -4.50 6.03 17.35
CA ALA A 443 -4.06 5.74 15.98
C ALA A 443 -3.98 7.02 15.12
N MET A 444 -5.01 7.86 15.18
CA MET A 444 -5.06 9.14 14.48
C MET A 444 -3.95 10.08 14.95
N TRP A 445 -3.71 10.17 16.26
CA TRP A 445 -2.61 10.98 16.78
C TRP A 445 -1.25 10.44 16.35
N ARG A 446 -1.05 9.12 16.34
CA ARG A 446 0.22 8.52 15.89
C ARG A 446 0.57 8.94 14.47
N GLN A 447 -0.43 9.05 13.60
CA GLN A 447 -0.26 9.46 12.21
C GLN A 447 -0.03 10.97 12.04
N HIS A 448 -0.77 11.81 12.77
CA HIS A 448 -0.81 13.27 12.55
C HIS A 448 -0.10 14.11 13.62
N ARG A 449 0.61 13.48 14.57
CA ARG A 449 1.39 14.20 15.59
C ARG A 449 2.49 15.07 14.96
N PRO A 450 2.86 16.19 15.60
CA PRO A 450 4.00 17.00 15.17
C PRO A 450 5.30 16.20 15.10
N ARG A 451 6.08 16.42 14.04
CA ARG A 451 7.44 15.91 13.87
C ARG A 451 8.39 17.09 13.90
N SER A 452 9.23 17.17 14.94
CA SER A 452 10.11 18.33 15.17
C SER A 452 9.35 19.66 15.21
N GLY A 453 8.14 19.66 15.79
CA GLY A 453 7.26 20.83 15.85
C GLY A 453 6.46 21.12 14.58
N TYR A 454 6.73 20.44 13.45
CA TYR A 454 6.01 20.63 12.20
C TYR A 454 4.84 19.67 12.05
N VAL A 455 3.74 20.16 11.48
CA VAL A 455 2.58 19.37 11.05
C VAL A 455 2.22 19.70 9.61
N VAL A 456 1.49 18.79 8.96
CA VAL A 456 0.90 19.00 7.64
C VAL A 456 -0.50 19.59 7.80
N ARG A 457 -0.84 20.60 7.00
CA ARG A 457 -2.15 21.25 6.98
C ARG A 457 -3.21 20.36 6.32
N LEU A 458 -3.79 19.44 7.08
CA LEU A 458 -4.89 18.58 6.62
C LEU A 458 -6.18 18.94 7.37
N ASP A 459 -7.32 18.80 6.69
CA ASP A 459 -8.63 18.93 7.32
C ASP A 459 -8.91 17.68 8.19
N PRO A 460 -9.11 17.84 9.50
CA PRO A 460 -9.41 16.72 10.39
C PRO A 460 -10.83 16.15 10.19
N VAL A 461 -11.75 16.87 9.53
CA VAL A 461 -13.14 16.44 9.32
C VAL A 461 -13.23 15.47 8.13
N ALA A 462 -13.91 14.33 8.31
CA ALA A 462 -14.20 13.39 7.22
C ALA A 462 -15.46 13.78 6.43
N ASP A 463 -15.49 13.47 5.14
CA ASP A 463 -16.62 13.74 4.22
C ASP A 463 -17.96 13.13 4.67
N SER A 464 -17.93 12.08 5.48
CA SER A 464 -19.10 11.37 5.97
C SER A 464 -19.91 12.16 7.03
N GLN A 465 -19.43 13.33 7.51
CA GLN A 465 -20.13 14.15 8.52
C GLN A 465 -20.06 15.68 8.26
N PRO A 466 -20.56 16.19 7.12
CA PRO A 466 -20.51 17.63 6.80
C PRO A 466 -21.36 18.50 7.75
N SER A 467 -22.37 17.89 8.40
CA SER A 467 -23.28 18.55 9.35
C SER A 467 -22.64 18.91 10.70
N GLN A 468 -21.44 18.39 11.02
CA GLN A 468 -20.73 18.70 12.27
C GLN A 468 -19.70 19.84 12.16
N ARG A 469 -19.54 20.48 10.98
CA ARG A 469 -18.65 21.65 10.80
C ARG A 469 -18.91 22.77 11.82
N ASN A 470 -20.14 22.90 12.31
CA ASN A 470 -20.51 23.94 13.28
C ASN A 470 -20.03 23.67 14.73
N ASN A 471 -19.48 22.49 15.03
CA ASN A 471 -18.91 22.12 16.34
C ASN A 471 -17.40 21.84 16.30
N SER A 472 -16.70 22.20 15.21
CA SER A 472 -15.27 21.92 15.04
C SER A 472 -14.41 22.73 16.01
N VAL A 473 -13.42 22.08 16.60
CA VAL A 473 -12.32 22.75 17.31
C VAL A 473 -11.58 23.62 16.30
N GLU A 474 -11.34 24.88 16.64
CA GLU A 474 -10.54 25.78 15.80
C GLU A 474 -9.10 25.24 15.71
N LEU A 475 -8.62 24.99 14.48
CA LEU A 475 -7.25 24.60 14.23
C LEU A 475 -6.30 25.78 14.54
N PRO A 476 -5.07 25.51 15.02
CA PRO A 476 -4.10 26.56 15.30
C PRO A 476 -3.49 27.18 14.04
N TYR A 477 -3.92 26.76 12.85
CA TYR A 477 -3.46 27.21 11.54
C TYR A 477 -4.62 27.25 10.55
N ALA A 478 -4.47 28.08 9.52
CA ALA A 478 -5.41 28.13 8.40
C ALA A 478 -5.19 26.95 7.45
N LEU A 479 -6.29 26.29 7.06
CA LEU A 479 -6.29 25.30 5.98
C LEU A 479 -6.04 25.98 4.63
N ILE A 480 -5.40 25.24 3.71
CA ILE A 480 -5.12 25.70 2.35
C ILE A 480 -6.07 24.97 1.41
N PRO A 481 -6.84 25.69 0.57
CA PRO A 481 -7.64 25.06 -0.48
C PRO A 481 -6.74 24.33 -1.48
N MET A 482 -7.17 23.13 -1.88
CA MET A 482 -6.52 22.32 -2.90
C MET A 482 -6.50 23.08 -4.21
N SER A 483 -5.31 23.09 -4.83
CA SER A 483 -5.06 23.77 -6.10
C SER A 483 -4.10 22.95 -6.97
N PRO A 484 -4.18 23.09 -8.30
CA PRO A 484 -3.30 22.38 -9.22
C PRO A 484 -1.80 22.57 -8.94
N SER A 485 -1.41 23.68 -8.30
CA SER A 485 -0.01 23.98 -7.95
C SER A 485 0.62 22.95 -7.02
N MET A 486 -0.18 22.21 -6.25
CA MET A 486 0.31 21.14 -5.37
C MET A 486 0.78 19.93 -6.19
N ASP A 487 -0.03 19.50 -7.16
CA ASP A 487 0.37 18.44 -8.10
C ASP A 487 1.55 18.87 -8.98
N ILE A 488 1.64 20.16 -9.34
CA ILE A 488 2.77 20.69 -10.11
C ILE A 488 4.08 20.55 -9.33
N TRP A 489 4.07 20.81 -8.02
CA TRP A 489 5.24 20.58 -7.16
C TRP A 489 5.57 19.08 -7.08
N ALA A 490 4.57 18.23 -6.82
CA ALA A 490 4.76 16.78 -6.75
C ALA A 490 5.29 16.21 -8.08
N PHE A 491 4.80 16.72 -9.22
CA PHE A 491 5.34 16.42 -10.54
C PHE A 491 6.79 16.91 -10.69
N GLY A 492 7.14 18.09 -10.16
CA GLY A 492 8.52 18.55 -10.06
C GLY A 492 9.43 17.60 -9.27
N CYS A 493 8.95 17.09 -8.13
CA CYS A 493 9.65 16.06 -7.35
C CYS A 493 9.85 14.77 -8.17
N LEU A 494 8.84 14.36 -8.96
CA LEU A 494 8.92 13.21 -9.85
C LEU A 494 9.94 13.44 -10.98
N VAL A 495 9.90 14.60 -11.66
CA VAL A 495 10.88 14.96 -12.70
C VAL A 495 12.30 14.95 -12.13
N TYR A 496 12.50 15.49 -10.92
CA TYR A 496 13.80 15.47 -10.24
C TYR A 496 14.28 14.05 -9.94
N LEU A 497 13.38 13.18 -9.45
CA LEU A 497 13.67 11.77 -9.20
C LEU A 497 14.10 11.04 -10.48
N LEU A 498 13.38 11.23 -11.59
CA LEU A 498 13.70 10.57 -12.85
C LEU A 498 14.97 11.13 -13.50
N ALA A 499 15.27 12.41 -13.29
CA ALA A 499 16.49 13.03 -13.82
C ALA A 499 17.76 12.65 -13.05
N THR A 500 17.65 12.43 -11.73
CA THR A 500 18.82 12.30 -10.83
C THR A 500 18.93 10.94 -10.14
N GLY A 501 17.85 10.16 -10.10
CA GLY A 501 17.74 8.97 -9.25
C GLY A 501 17.60 9.27 -7.76
N LEU A 502 17.45 10.54 -7.36
CA LEU A 502 17.38 10.98 -5.97
C LEU A 502 16.04 11.62 -5.66
N HIS A 503 15.53 11.43 -4.44
CA HIS A 503 14.40 12.22 -3.96
C HIS A 503 14.81 13.68 -3.69
N LEU A 504 13.91 14.63 -3.97
CA LEU A 504 14.16 16.06 -3.72
C LEU A 504 14.47 16.32 -2.24
N ILE A 505 13.81 15.58 -1.35
CA ILE A 505 14.12 15.49 0.07
C ILE A 505 14.25 14.01 0.46
N PRO A 506 15.16 13.61 1.36
CA PRO A 506 15.24 12.22 1.80
C PRO A 506 13.93 11.77 2.45
N THR A 507 13.51 10.55 2.12
CA THR A 507 12.27 9.93 2.62
C THR A 507 12.53 8.52 3.16
N ASP A 508 11.62 8.05 4.01
CA ASP A 508 11.59 6.65 4.45
C ASP A 508 11.05 5.70 3.35
N ILE A 509 10.93 4.41 3.68
CA ILE A 509 10.38 3.37 2.80
C ILE A 509 8.92 3.62 2.38
N HIS A 510 8.18 4.43 3.15
CA HIS A 510 6.81 4.84 2.86
C HIS A 510 6.76 6.21 2.18
N LEU A 511 7.90 6.70 1.69
CA LEU A 511 8.08 7.99 1.02
C LEU A 511 7.71 9.19 1.92
N ASN A 512 7.72 9.01 3.24
CA ASN A 512 7.47 10.07 4.20
C ASN A 512 8.76 10.75 4.64
N ILE A 513 8.64 12.03 5.00
CA ILE A 513 9.77 12.84 5.47
C ILE A 513 10.09 12.45 6.93
N PRO A 514 11.33 12.04 7.23
CA PRO A 514 11.82 11.84 8.59
C PRO A 514 11.85 13.15 9.39
N ALA A 515 11.79 13.07 10.72
CA ALA A 515 11.63 14.24 11.59
C ALA A 515 12.77 15.26 11.44
N GLU A 516 13.99 14.80 11.16
CA GLU A 516 15.20 15.59 10.94
C GLU A 516 15.17 16.43 9.65
N HIS A 517 14.33 16.05 8.68
CA HIS A 517 14.22 16.73 7.39
C HIS A 517 12.95 17.59 7.26
N MET A 518 12.02 17.52 8.21
CA MET A 518 10.78 18.30 8.22
C MET A 518 11.01 19.81 8.11
N ALA A 519 11.99 20.34 8.86
CA ALA A 519 12.30 21.76 8.83
C ALA A 519 12.80 22.19 7.44
N VAL A 520 13.62 21.37 6.78
CA VAL A 520 14.12 21.65 5.42
C VAL A 520 12.97 21.63 4.42
N ALA A 521 12.06 20.68 4.52
CA ALA A 521 10.86 20.60 3.68
C ALA A 521 9.97 21.84 3.78
N ALA A 522 9.80 22.35 5.00
CA ALA A 522 8.94 23.47 5.30
C ALA A 522 9.55 24.84 4.95
N THR A 523 10.88 24.92 4.83
CA THR A 523 11.62 26.20 4.72
C THR A 523 12.41 26.35 3.41
N TRP A 524 11.98 25.65 2.36
CA TRP A 524 12.56 25.83 1.02
C TRP A 524 12.58 27.30 0.61
N THR A 525 13.67 27.70 -0.03
CA THR A 525 13.78 28.98 -0.75
C THR A 525 14.10 28.68 -2.20
N ASP A 526 13.64 29.54 -3.12
CA ASP A 526 13.96 29.40 -4.55
C ASP A 526 15.47 29.32 -4.78
N LEU A 527 16.28 30.07 -4.02
CA LEU A 527 17.75 30.01 -4.11
C LEU A 527 18.32 28.64 -3.69
N ALA A 528 17.81 28.06 -2.60
CA ALA A 528 18.25 26.74 -2.14
C ALA A 528 17.86 25.64 -3.15
N LEU A 529 16.68 25.75 -3.77
CA LEU A 529 16.25 24.87 -4.84
C LEU A 529 17.16 25.03 -6.06
N ASP A 530 17.43 26.26 -6.50
CA ASP A 530 18.30 26.54 -7.65
C ASP A 530 19.70 25.94 -7.47
N VAL A 531 20.33 26.14 -6.31
CA VAL A 531 21.65 25.56 -6.00
C VAL A 531 21.60 24.02 -6.06
N LYS A 532 20.54 23.41 -5.53
CA LYS A 532 20.37 21.97 -5.55
C LYS A 532 20.15 21.43 -6.96
N LEU A 533 19.34 22.12 -7.78
CA LEU A 533 19.10 21.77 -9.17
C LEU A 533 20.37 21.93 -10.02
N GLU A 534 21.17 22.98 -9.79
CA GLU A 534 22.45 23.18 -10.47
C GLU A 534 23.48 22.09 -10.15
N ALA A 535 23.49 21.61 -8.91
CA ALA A 535 24.44 20.60 -8.47
C ALA A 535 24.11 19.17 -8.96
N ASN A 536 22.83 18.87 -9.18
CA ASN A 536 22.38 17.48 -9.41
C ASN A 536 21.75 17.23 -10.79
N VAL A 537 21.36 18.27 -11.54
CA VAL A 537 20.66 18.13 -12.83
C VAL A 537 21.54 18.66 -13.97
N ASP A 538 22.12 17.73 -14.73
CA ASP A 538 23.00 18.03 -15.86
C ASP A 538 22.24 18.57 -17.08
N ASP A 539 21.03 18.05 -17.33
CA ASP A 539 20.20 18.45 -18.46
C ASP A 539 19.66 19.88 -18.27
N ILE A 540 20.14 20.80 -19.12
CA ILE A 540 19.77 22.22 -19.10
C ILE A 540 18.25 22.40 -19.27
N ALA A 541 17.61 21.64 -20.16
CA ALA A 541 16.18 21.76 -20.41
C ALA A 541 15.35 21.19 -19.25
N ALA A 542 15.78 20.06 -18.68
CA ALA A 542 15.14 19.49 -17.49
C ALA A 542 15.28 20.43 -16.29
N ARG A 543 16.46 21.03 -16.11
CA ARG A 543 16.73 22.01 -15.06
C ARG A 543 15.89 23.27 -15.21
N ASP A 544 15.73 23.81 -16.42
CA ASP A 544 14.84 24.97 -16.65
C ASP A 544 13.38 24.63 -16.33
N LEU A 545 12.91 23.43 -16.72
CA LEU A 545 11.58 22.96 -16.38
C LEU A 545 11.41 22.85 -14.86
N LEU A 546 12.36 22.23 -14.16
CA LEU A 546 12.33 22.06 -12.70
C LEU A 546 12.28 23.40 -11.96
N ARG A 547 12.99 24.44 -12.43
CA ARG A 547 12.93 25.80 -11.87
C ARG A 547 11.56 26.49 -12.01
N ARG A 548 10.74 26.03 -12.96
CA ARG A 548 9.38 26.54 -13.19
C ARG A 548 8.33 25.73 -12.44
N LEU A 549 8.58 24.43 -12.25
CA LEU A 549 7.72 23.53 -11.47
C LEU A 549 7.90 23.75 -9.96
N LEU A 550 9.15 23.79 -9.48
CA LEU A 550 9.52 23.89 -8.07
C LEU A 550 9.72 25.34 -7.62
N ARG A 551 8.69 26.18 -7.78
CA ARG A 551 8.65 27.51 -7.14
C ARG A 551 8.05 27.40 -5.76
N VAL A 552 8.67 28.05 -4.77
CA VAL A 552 8.17 28.03 -3.39
C VAL A 552 6.78 28.66 -3.32
N ASP A 553 6.61 29.83 -3.95
CA ASP A 553 5.29 30.45 -4.06
C ASP A 553 4.42 29.71 -5.09
N PRO A 554 3.28 29.11 -4.68
CA PRO A 554 2.40 28.36 -5.58
C PRO A 554 1.85 29.22 -6.73
N ALA A 555 1.68 30.53 -6.55
CA ALA A 555 1.16 31.42 -7.59
C ALA A 555 2.13 31.62 -8.77
N HIS A 556 3.42 31.36 -8.55
CA HIS A 556 4.48 31.50 -9.54
C HIS A 556 4.84 30.17 -10.24
N ARG A 557 4.22 29.04 -9.86
CA ARG A 557 4.44 27.75 -10.53
C ARG A 557 3.80 27.75 -11.92
N ILE A 558 4.50 27.16 -12.88
CA ILE A 558 3.97 26.96 -14.24
C ILE A 558 2.73 26.06 -14.22
N SER A 559 1.73 26.32 -15.06
CA SER A 559 0.59 25.40 -15.22
C SER A 559 1.01 24.14 -15.98
N MET A 560 0.30 23.02 -15.81
CA MET A 560 0.60 21.81 -16.58
C MET A 560 0.43 22.02 -18.09
N ALA A 561 -0.56 22.84 -18.51
CA ALA A 561 -0.74 23.21 -19.92
C ALA A 561 0.49 23.93 -20.49
N ALA A 562 1.05 24.91 -19.75
CA ALA A 562 2.27 25.60 -20.17
C ALA A 562 3.52 24.73 -20.04
N ALA A 563 3.56 23.81 -19.07
CA ALA A 563 4.67 22.86 -18.91
C ALA A 563 4.77 21.92 -20.13
N LEU A 564 3.65 21.50 -20.71
CA LEU A 564 3.60 20.67 -21.93
C LEU A 564 4.21 21.35 -23.17
N GLU A 565 4.21 22.68 -23.22
CA GLU A 565 4.80 23.47 -24.31
C GLU A 565 6.30 23.74 -24.11
N HIS A 566 6.86 23.34 -22.95
CA HIS A 566 8.24 23.62 -22.60
C HIS A 566 9.25 22.92 -23.54
N PRO A 567 10.41 23.53 -23.86
CA PRO A 567 11.46 22.93 -24.70
C PRO A 567 11.90 21.53 -24.27
N TYR A 568 11.83 21.25 -22.97
CA TYR A 568 12.09 19.92 -22.44
C TYR A 568 11.23 18.84 -23.10
N PHE A 569 9.98 19.12 -23.49
CA PHE A 569 9.12 18.16 -24.18
C PHE A 569 9.07 18.37 -25.70
N THR A 570 9.26 19.60 -26.19
CA THR A 570 9.06 19.93 -27.61
C THR A 570 10.32 19.81 -28.47
N ALA A 571 11.52 19.98 -27.89
CA ALA A 571 12.78 20.07 -28.65
C ALA A 571 13.25 18.75 -29.30
N GLN A 572 12.65 17.60 -28.96
CA GLN A 572 13.06 16.28 -29.49
C GLN A 572 12.29 15.80 -30.73
N THR A 573 11.39 16.60 -31.31
CA THR A 573 10.74 16.22 -32.59
C THR A 573 11.62 16.43 -33.83
N CYS A 574 12.87 16.91 -33.68
CA CYS A 574 13.72 17.33 -34.80
C CYS A 574 14.95 16.43 -35.09
N ASP A 575 15.26 15.42 -34.28
CA ASP A 575 16.50 14.63 -34.45
C ASP A 575 16.30 13.21 -35.05
N ASN A 576 15.09 12.88 -35.50
CA ASN A 576 14.86 11.72 -36.37
C ASN A 576 14.78 12.15 -37.84
N VAL A 577 15.87 12.73 -38.36
CA VAL A 577 16.16 12.64 -39.79
C VAL A 577 16.86 11.31 -40.01
N SER A 578 16.10 10.38 -40.56
CA SER A 578 16.58 9.16 -41.21
C SER A 578 17.85 9.45 -42.02
N LEU A 579 18.97 8.83 -41.62
CA LEU A 579 20.09 8.59 -42.52
C LEU A 579 19.59 7.58 -43.57
N ASP A 580 19.02 8.10 -44.65
CA ASP A 580 18.88 7.36 -45.89
C ASP A 580 20.17 7.51 -46.70
N ASP A 581 20.52 6.41 -47.34
CA ASP A 581 21.76 6.14 -48.07
C ASP A 581 21.79 6.93 -49.39
N GLY A 582 22.94 7.55 -49.73
CA GLY A 582 23.22 8.00 -51.09
C GLY A 582 23.92 9.35 -51.29
N GLY A 583 25.24 9.30 -51.50
CA GLY A 583 25.90 9.88 -52.67
C GLY A 583 26.10 11.41 -52.81
N ASP A 584 27.39 11.78 -52.72
CA ASP A 584 28.13 12.77 -53.53
C ASP A 584 28.18 14.28 -53.17
N GLU A 585 29.40 14.66 -52.76
CA GLU A 585 30.21 15.86 -53.02
C GLU A 585 29.60 17.28 -52.93
N ALA A 586 30.04 18.04 -51.92
CA ALA A 586 30.67 19.37 -52.13
C ALA A 586 31.45 19.85 -50.88
N PHE A 587 32.73 20.12 -51.10
CA PHE A 587 33.68 20.80 -50.21
C PHE A 587 33.21 22.21 -49.80
N CYS A 588 33.37 22.57 -48.52
CA CYS A 588 33.89 23.89 -48.12
C CYS A 588 34.37 23.87 -46.66
N ALA A 589 35.68 24.08 -46.50
CA ALA A 589 36.41 24.08 -45.23
C ALA A 589 36.21 25.38 -44.45
N ILE A 590 36.00 25.28 -43.12
CA ILE A 590 36.34 26.34 -42.16
C ILE A 590 37.02 25.68 -40.94
N GLU A 591 38.16 26.25 -40.59
CA GLU A 591 39.21 25.74 -39.71
C GLU A 591 38.80 25.64 -38.22
N GLU A 592 39.01 24.47 -37.62
CA GLU A 592 39.03 24.29 -36.16
C GLU A 592 40.39 24.68 -35.57
N LYS A 593 40.39 25.60 -34.60
CA LYS A 593 41.56 25.87 -33.75
C LYS A 593 41.48 25.09 -32.44
N LYS A 594 42.39 24.11 -32.34
CA LYS A 594 42.73 23.29 -31.17
C LYS A 594 43.47 24.09 -30.09
N PRO A 595 43.21 23.87 -28.77
CA PRO A 595 44.17 24.14 -27.72
C PRO A 595 44.89 22.86 -27.24
N PRO A 596 46.08 22.98 -26.65
CA PRO A 596 47.11 21.96 -26.70
C PRO A 596 47.01 20.89 -25.60
N THR A 597 47.52 19.73 -25.99
CA THR A 597 47.77 18.51 -25.22
C THR A 597 48.84 18.73 -24.14
N VAL A 598 48.65 18.18 -22.94
CA VAL A 598 49.78 17.72 -22.11
C VAL A 598 49.51 16.30 -21.63
N SER A 599 50.44 15.44 -22.05
CA SER A 599 50.69 14.04 -21.72
C SER A 599 51.17 13.84 -20.29
N HIS A 600 50.67 12.84 -19.57
CA HIS A 600 51.39 11.58 -19.34
C HIS A 600 50.62 10.65 -18.38
N ILE A 601 50.38 9.45 -18.89
CA ILE A 601 49.99 8.24 -18.15
C ILE A 601 51.27 7.60 -17.58
N PRO A 602 51.18 6.84 -16.48
CA PRO A 602 51.75 5.50 -16.55
C PRO A 602 50.76 4.38 -16.17
N ASP A 603 51.09 3.21 -16.69
CA ASP A 603 50.23 2.09 -17.04
C ASP A 603 49.73 1.20 -15.91
N LYS A 604 48.48 0.74 -16.11
CA LYS A 604 47.94 -0.63 -16.04
C LYS A 604 48.64 -1.68 -15.16
N ILE A 605 47.84 -2.32 -14.31
CA ILE A 605 47.77 -3.80 -14.24
C ILE A 605 46.28 -4.22 -14.19
N HIS A 606 45.87 -4.98 -15.21
CA HIS A 606 44.63 -5.76 -15.27
C HIS A 606 44.74 -6.99 -14.36
N VAL A 607 43.67 -7.44 -13.67
CA VAL A 607 43.15 -8.84 -13.68
C VAL A 607 41.69 -8.88 -13.15
N HIS A 608 40.78 -9.32 -14.03
CA HIS A 608 39.51 -10.07 -13.90
C HIS A 608 38.68 -10.17 -12.60
N ALA A 609 37.40 -9.81 -12.77
CA ALA A 609 36.16 -10.58 -12.54
C ALA A 609 36.01 -11.46 -11.28
N ALA A 610 35.03 -11.13 -10.43
CA ALA A 610 33.74 -11.83 -10.34
C ALA A 610 32.86 -11.26 -9.20
N CYS A 611 31.56 -11.46 -9.35
CA CYS A 611 30.38 -11.14 -8.53
C CYS A 611 30.55 -11.57 -7.05
N ASP A 612 29.91 -10.97 -6.03
CA ASP A 612 28.47 -10.82 -5.83
C ASP A 612 28.13 -9.64 -4.88
N TYR A 613 26.94 -9.06 -5.08
CA TYR A 613 26.30 -8.06 -4.22
C TYR A 613 25.07 -8.71 -3.56
N ASP A 614 25.16 -8.95 -2.26
CA ASP A 614 24.06 -8.84 -1.30
C ASP A 614 24.42 -7.66 -0.39
N ASP A 615 23.48 -6.71 -0.25
CA ASP A 615 23.33 -5.64 0.75
C ASP A 615 24.54 -4.80 1.24
N ILE A 616 24.20 -3.54 1.56
CA ILE A 616 24.86 -2.61 2.50
C ILE A 616 25.66 -1.42 1.92
N ALA A 617 25.18 -0.23 2.30
CA ALA A 617 25.83 1.03 2.70
C ALA A 617 27.01 1.62 1.91
N LEU A 618 26.79 2.88 1.53
CA LEU A 618 27.80 3.91 1.36
C LEU A 618 28.72 4.02 2.59
N LYS A 619 30.03 4.03 2.34
CA LYS A 619 31.04 4.62 3.24
C LYS A 619 31.81 5.72 2.52
N CYS A 620 31.64 6.93 3.03
CA CYS A 620 32.41 8.13 2.71
C CYS A 620 33.89 7.99 3.11
N ARG A 621 34.78 8.70 2.42
CA ARG A 621 36.20 8.84 2.77
C ARG A 621 36.47 10.25 3.31
N GLU A 622 37.19 10.29 4.43
CA GLU A 622 37.55 11.46 5.25
C GLU A 622 38.44 12.51 4.55
N PRO A 623 38.40 13.79 4.97
CA PRO A 623 39.43 14.79 4.67
C PRO A 623 40.50 14.86 5.80
N SER A 624 41.69 15.33 5.47
CA SER A 624 42.81 15.59 6.41
C SER A 624 43.32 17.04 6.27
N PRO A 625 44.08 17.57 7.26
CA PRO A 625 43.74 18.82 7.95
C PRO A 625 44.60 20.04 7.59
N SER A 626 44.20 21.23 8.11
CA SER A 626 45.04 22.21 8.87
C SER A 626 44.66 23.66 8.61
N LEU A 627 44.21 24.40 9.65
CA LEU A 627 44.79 25.69 10.05
C LEU A 627 44.26 26.14 11.43
N VAL A 628 45.22 26.50 12.28
CA VAL A 628 45.16 26.86 13.70
C VAL A 628 45.06 28.37 13.84
N VAL A 629 44.22 28.91 14.73
CA VAL A 629 44.52 30.13 15.51
C VAL A 629 43.90 30.01 16.91
N GLU A 630 44.68 30.53 17.88
CA GLU A 630 44.72 30.28 19.32
C GLU A 630 43.65 30.96 20.19
N THR A 631 43.75 30.62 21.48
CA THR A 631 42.82 30.76 22.62
C THR A 631 42.98 32.01 23.50
N SER A 632 41.89 32.33 24.24
CA SER A 632 41.83 32.83 25.65
C SER A 632 41.82 34.36 25.94
N PRO A 633 41.41 34.84 27.15
CA PRO A 633 40.15 34.60 27.89
C PRO A 633 39.57 35.85 28.67
N LEU A 634 38.42 35.68 29.34
CA LEU A 634 37.86 36.35 30.55
C LEU A 634 37.90 37.90 30.71
N VAL A 635 36.73 38.55 30.92
CA VAL A 635 36.42 39.51 32.02
C VAL A 635 34.88 39.73 32.10
N THR A 636 34.30 39.61 33.29
CA THR A 636 33.08 40.32 33.78
C THR A 636 33.49 41.18 35.00
N PRO A 637 32.67 42.06 35.62
CA PRO A 637 31.37 42.68 35.25
C PRO A 637 31.36 44.22 35.47
N THR A 638 30.28 44.94 35.09
CA THR A 638 29.90 46.19 35.78
C THR A 638 28.40 46.50 35.70
N GLN A 639 27.87 46.92 36.83
CA GLN A 639 26.48 47.29 37.16
C GLN A 639 26.04 48.66 36.60
N VAL A 640 24.74 48.97 36.74
CA VAL A 640 24.04 50.28 36.98
C VAL A 640 22.69 50.24 36.24
N THR A 641 21.48 50.53 36.75
CA THR A 641 20.90 50.99 38.03
C THR A 641 19.36 50.82 37.99
N ASN A 642 18.76 50.82 39.18
CA ASN A 642 17.33 50.76 39.54
C ASN A 642 16.40 51.85 38.96
N GLU A 643 15.09 51.55 38.93
CA GLU A 643 13.92 52.28 39.49
C GLU A 643 12.63 51.62 38.94
N GLY A 644 11.53 51.32 39.63
CA GLY A 644 11.07 51.41 41.02
C GLY A 644 9.57 51.01 41.10
N LEU A 645 9.14 50.48 42.26
CA LEU A 645 7.78 50.52 42.89
C LEU A 645 6.62 49.80 42.13
N GLU A 646 5.73 49.01 42.74
CA GLU A 646 5.08 49.10 44.05
C GLU A 646 4.45 47.75 44.45
N ALA A 647 4.34 47.50 45.76
CA ALA A 647 3.74 46.31 46.35
C ALA A 647 2.46 46.68 47.11
N GLU A 648 1.39 45.88 46.98
CA GLU A 648 0.28 45.84 47.94
C GLU A 648 0.02 44.41 48.44
N GLN A 649 -0.31 44.35 49.73
CA GLN A 649 -0.28 43.18 50.60
C GLN A 649 -1.64 42.47 50.76
N CYS A 650 -1.50 41.20 51.16
CA CYS A 650 -2.46 40.16 51.53
C CYS A 650 -3.59 40.50 52.52
N ARG A 651 -4.70 39.76 52.39
CA ARG A 651 -5.48 38.96 53.39
C ARG A 651 -6.72 38.41 52.62
N SER A 652 -7.17 37.15 52.64
CA SER A 652 -7.35 36.15 53.72
C SER A 652 -7.69 34.74 53.14
N HIS A 653 -7.18 33.66 53.76
CA HIS A 653 -7.61 32.23 53.61
C HIS A 653 -8.95 31.95 54.37
N PRO A 654 -9.62 30.74 54.35
CA PRO A 654 -9.27 29.37 53.87
C PRO A 654 -10.32 28.76 52.90
N THR A 655 -10.19 27.63 52.20
CA THR A 655 -10.00 26.22 52.64
C THR A 655 -9.61 25.32 51.46
N LEU A 656 -8.69 24.38 51.72
CA LEU A 656 -8.35 23.24 50.86
C LEU A 656 -9.56 22.28 50.68
N SER A 657 -9.68 21.71 49.48
CA SER A 657 -10.19 20.37 49.25
C SER A 657 -9.32 19.70 48.18
N THR A 658 -8.44 18.83 48.65
CA THR A 658 -7.59 17.85 47.97
C THR A 658 -8.37 16.93 47.02
N GLN A 659 -7.84 16.71 45.80
CA GLN A 659 -7.66 15.39 45.17
C GLN A 659 -6.91 15.53 43.82
N ASN A 660 -5.58 15.62 43.91
CA ASN A 660 -4.65 15.27 42.84
C ASN A 660 -3.53 14.49 43.54
N THR A 661 -3.66 13.17 43.53
CA THR A 661 -2.60 12.23 43.93
C THR A 661 -2.53 11.21 42.81
N MET A 662 -1.40 11.19 42.10
CA MET A 662 -0.99 10.01 41.34
C MET A 662 -0.86 8.87 42.34
N LEU A 663 -1.78 7.91 42.26
CA LEU A 663 -1.61 6.61 42.87
C LEU A 663 -0.50 5.90 42.08
N LEU A 664 0.71 5.92 42.64
CA LEU A 664 1.60 4.77 42.59
C LEU A 664 0.98 3.72 43.51
N ASP A 665 0.22 2.78 42.94
CA ASP A 665 -0.18 1.59 43.68
C ASP A 665 1.06 0.71 43.89
N HIS A 666 1.40 0.53 45.16
CA HIS A 666 2.23 -0.58 45.63
C HIS A 666 1.39 -1.86 45.55
N ASP A 667 1.63 -2.68 44.52
CA ASP A 667 1.12 -4.05 44.48
C ASP A 667 2.21 -5.02 45.01
N PRO A 668 1.97 -5.79 46.09
CA PRO A 668 2.93 -6.75 46.62
C PRO A 668 2.93 -8.10 45.89
N HIS A 669 2.32 -8.20 44.71
CA HIS A 669 2.37 -9.40 43.86
C HIS A 669 3.06 -9.11 42.52
N LEU A 670 4.40 -9.23 42.51
CA LEU A 670 5.19 -9.42 41.29
C LEU A 670 4.86 -10.79 40.67
N THR A 671 3.78 -10.85 39.90
CA THR A 671 3.61 -11.87 38.85
C THR A 671 4.33 -11.37 37.59
N ARG A 672 5.23 -12.20 37.05
CA ARG A 672 5.97 -11.94 35.81
C ARG A 672 5.00 -11.43 34.71
N PRO A 673 5.37 -10.39 33.94
CA PRO A 673 4.59 -10.02 32.77
C PRO A 673 4.62 -11.19 31.77
N HIS A 674 3.45 -11.59 31.28
CA HIS A 674 3.33 -12.45 30.09
C HIS A 674 3.85 -11.66 28.87
N PRO A 675 4.58 -12.29 27.94
CA PRO A 675 5.17 -11.58 26.82
C PRO A 675 4.10 -11.36 25.74
N ASP A 676 3.58 -10.15 25.64
CA ASP A 676 2.94 -9.66 24.41
C ASP A 676 3.43 -8.23 24.13
N GLU A 677 4.10 -8.14 22.98
CA GLU A 677 4.42 -7.00 22.11
C GLU A 677 5.00 -5.69 22.70
N SER A 678 6.26 -5.44 22.32
CA SER A 678 7.04 -4.18 22.42
C SER A 678 7.77 -3.88 23.74
N SER A 679 8.44 -4.87 24.33
CA SER A 679 9.62 -4.57 25.18
C SER A 679 10.80 -4.16 24.29
N PRO A 680 11.66 -3.20 24.69
CA PRO A 680 12.87 -2.93 23.92
C PRO A 680 13.75 -4.17 23.94
N SER A 681 14.14 -4.70 22.77
CA SER A 681 15.12 -5.78 22.64
C SER A 681 16.51 -5.39 23.19
N PHE A 682 16.67 -4.18 23.74
CA PHE A 682 17.90 -3.67 24.32
C PHE A 682 17.72 -3.18 25.75
N VAL A 683 18.73 -3.42 26.58
CA VAL A 683 18.83 -2.89 27.95
C VAL A 683 20.17 -2.24 28.19
N LEU A 684 20.20 -1.29 29.12
CA LEU A 684 21.39 -0.51 29.44
C LEU A 684 21.84 -0.80 30.89
N LEU A 685 23.07 -1.29 31.07
CA LEU A 685 23.58 -1.74 32.37
C LEU A 685 24.91 -1.05 32.74
N PRO A 686 25.23 -0.90 34.04
CA PRO A 686 26.43 -0.19 34.49
C PRO A 686 27.73 -0.99 34.38
N MET A 687 27.69 -2.22 33.86
CA MET A 687 28.82 -3.15 33.85
C MET A 687 28.94 -3.92 32.53
N SER A 688 30.17 -4.21 32.11
CA SER A 688 30.50 -4.91 30.85
C SER A 688 30.35 -6.43 30.93
N ARG A 689 30.14 -6.98 32.12
CA ARG A 689 29.90 -8.41 32.35
C ARG A 689 28.84 -8.58 33.41
N VAL A 690 27.79 -9.31 33.07
CA VAL A 690 26.78 -9.75 34.03
C VAL A 690 26.96 -11.25 34.22
N HIS A 691 27.62 -11.64 35.30
CA HIS A 691 27.61 -13.04 35.71
C HIS A 691 26.24 -13.33 36.33
N ALA A 692 25.58 -14.39 35.85
CA ALA A 692 24.30 -14.84 36.38
C ALA A 692 24.31 -14.88 37.92
N ILE A 693 23.23 -14.39 38.52
CA ILE A 693 23.03 -14.19 39.97
C ILE A 693 23.54 -15.39 40.78
N PRO A 694 24.25 -15.17 41.90
CA PRO A 694 24.36 -13.90 42.65
C PRO A 694 25.58 -13.05 42.27
N PHE A 695 25.40 -11.73 42.25
CA PHE A 695 26.49 -10.75 42.17
C PHE A 695 27.46 -10.92 43.36
N VAL A 696 28.76 -11.16 43.11
CA VAL A 696 29.76 -11.35 44.16
C VAL A 696 30.77 -10.20 44.15
N GLY A 697 31.05 -9.61 45.31
CA GLY A 697 32.13 -8.63 45.46
C GLY A 697 31.83 -7.26 44.85
N ASN A 698 32.73 -6.73 44.01
CA ASN A 698 32.65 -5.37 43.45
C ASN A 698 31.40 -5.11 42.60
N ASP A 699 30.84 -6.13 41.96
CA ASP A 699 29.67 -5.99 41.07
C ASP A 699 28.41 -5.57 41.84
N ALA A 700 28.23 -6.10 43.06
CA ALA A 700 27.12 -5.73 43.93
C ALA A 700 27.21 -4.25 44.39
N ALA A 701 28.43 -3.74 44.63
CA ALA A 701 28.65 -2.36 45.01
C ALA A 701 28.39 -1.39 43.84
N ILE A 702 28.82 -1.75 42.63
CA ILE A 702 28.57 -0.98 41.40
C ILE A 702 27.06 -0.93 41.12
N TRP A 703 26.36 -2.05 41.25
CA TRP A 703 24.91 -2.10 41.07
C TRP A 703 24.16 -1.26 42.09
N THR A 704 24.48 -1.44 43.38
CA THR A 704 23.82 -0.68 44.46
C THR A 704 24.04 0.83 44.28
N SER A 705 25.26 1.21 43.89
CA SER A 705 25.58 2.59 43.53
C SER A 705 24.73 3.07 42.36
N PHE A 706 24.70 2.35 41.24
CA PHE A 706 23.93 2.76 40.07
C PHE A 706 22.42 2.85 40.35
N VAL A 707 21.82 1.89 41.05
CA VAL A 707 20.40 1.93 41.45
C VAL A 707 20.10 3.15 42.30
N SER A 708 20.98 3.45 43.27
CA SER A 708 20.84 4.64 44.13
C SER A 708 20.92 5.94 43.33
N HIS A 709 21.87 6.04 42.38
CA HIS A 709 22.02 7.20 41.51
C HIS A 709 20.87 7.34 40.51
N PHE A 710 20.39 6.22 39.94
CA PHE A 710 19.23 6.19 39.05
C PHE A 710 17.98 6.71 39.76
N HIS A 711 17.71 6.21 40.96
CA HIS A 711 16.58 6.65 41.78
C HIS A 711 16.69 8.14 42.16
N SER A 712 17.88 8.58 42.60
CA SER A 712 18.13 9.99 42.90
C SER A 712 17.98 10.90 41.66
N THR A 713 18.41 10.43 40.49
CA THR A 713 18.29 11.14 39.21
C THR A 713 16.83 11.29 38.81
N CYS A 714 16.03 10.22 38.88
CA CYS A 714 14.59 10.27 38.60
C CYS A 714 13.86 11.26 39.53
N HIS A 715 14.17 11.26 40.83
CA HIS A 715 13.59 12.22 41.76
C HIS A 715 14.01 13.67 41.48
N ALA A 716 15.28 13.90 41.15
CA ALA A 716 15.78 15.22 40.85
C ALA A 716 15.26 15.77 39.51
N VAL A 717 15.10 14.90 38.50
CA VAL A 717 14.44 15.23 37.23
C VAL A 717 12.96 15.56 37.45
N ALA A 718 12.23 14.76 38.23
CA ALA A 718 10.84 15.04 38.58
C ALA A 718 10.68 16.37 39.34
N ALA A 719 11.58 16.66 40.29
CA ALA A 719 11.58 17.91 41.04
C ALA A 719 11.93 19.12 40.16
N ALA A 720 12.90 18.98 39.25
CA ALA A 720 13.26 20.02 38.29
C ALA A 720 12.11 20.32 37.31
N MET A 721 11.45 19.28 36.79
CA MET A 721 10.26 19.45 35.93
C MET A 721 9.10 20.13 36.67
N ALA A 722 8.83 19.75 37.92
CA ALA A 722 7.79 20.38 38.74
C ALA A 722 8.09 21.86 39.06
N ALA A 723 9.37 22.23 39.13
CA ALA A 723 9.83 23.59 39.37
C ALA A 723 10.08 24.40 38.09
N GLY A 724 9.91 23.81 36.89
CA GLY A 724 10.22 24.45 35.60
C GLY A 724 11.71 24.73 35.37
N LEU A 725 12.60 23.97 36.01
CA LEU A 725 14.05 24.10 35.92
C LEU A 725 14.64 23.10 34.89
N PRO A 726 15.80 23.42 34.26
CA PRO A 726 16.45 22.53 33.31
C PRO A 726 16.90 21.22 33.97
N ILE A 727 16.75 20.10 33.24
CA ILE A 727 17.02 18.73 33.74
C ILE A 727 18.45 18.26 33.47
N ASP A 728 19.30 19.10 32.88
CA ASP A 728 20.65 18.71 32.45
C ASP A 728 21.57 18.35 33.61
N ALA A 729 21.50 19.11 34.71
CA ALA A 729 22.29 18.88 35.90
C ALA A 729 21.95 17.54 36.60
N PRO A 730 20.67 17.20 36.82
CA PRO A 730 20.33 15.89 37.37
C PRO A 730 20.61 14.74 36.39
N LEU A 731 20.39 14.89 35.08
CA LEU A 731 20.67 13.82 34.11
C LEU A 731 22.16 13.42 34.03
N LYS A 732 23.08 14.38 34.22
CA LYS A 732 24.52 14.08 34.29
C LYS A 732 24.92 13.22 35.49
N GLN A 733 24.06 13.10 36.51
CA GLN A 733 24.34 12.28 37.68
C GLN A 733 24.00 10.80 37.47
N LEU A 734 23.29 10.45 36.38
CA LEU A 734 22.81 9.10 36.10
C LEU A 734 23.93 8.04 36.08
N ASN A 735 25.07 8.38 35.48
CA ASN A 735 26.21 7.47 35.32
C ASN A 735 27.47 7.91 36.09
N HIS A 736 27.45 9.09 36.74
CA HIS A 736 28.60 9.67 37.43
C HIS A 736 29.89 9.75 36.56
N GLY A 737 29.75 9.86 35.24
CA GLY A 737 30.88 9.84 34.30
C GLY A 737 31.43 8.45 33.95
N HIS A 738 30.80 7.36 34.41
CA HIS A 738 31.14 5.99 34.03
C HIS A 738 30.42 5.56 32.73
N SER A 739 31.03 4.62 32.00
CA SER A 739 30.42 4.05 30.80
C SER A 739 29.20 3.19 31.14
N LEU A 740 28.19 3.24 30.29
CA LEU A 740 27.03 2.34 30.32
C LEU A 740 27.17 1.33 29.19
N TYR A 741 26.60 0.15 29.35
CA TYR A 741 26.77 -0.95 28.41
C TYR A 741 25.41 -1.36 27.86
N LEU A 742 25.25 -1.28 26.54
CA LEU A 742 24.04 -1.70 25.85
C LEU A 742 24.12 -3.20 25.57
N TYR A 743 23.10 -3.95 26.02
CA TYR A 743 22.95 -5.38 25.80
C TYR A 743 21.71 -5.66 24.95
N LEU A 744 21.75 -6.75 24.20
CA LEU A 744 20.60 -7.33 23.51
C LEU A 744 19.92 -8.36 24.43
N LEU A 745 18.60 -8.30 24.52
CA LEU A 745 17.75 -9.32 25.12
C LEU A 745 17.27 -10.29 24.05
N ASP A 746 17.25 -11.58 24.37
CA ASP A 746 16.58 -12.58 23.55
C ASP A 746 15.06 -12.42 23.71
N ASP A 747 14.35 -12.16 22.60
CA ASP A 747 12.90 -11.88 22.62
C ASP A 747 12.05 -13.11 23.03
N VAL A 748 12.63 -14.32 23.04
CA VAL A 748 11.96 -15.57 23.40
C VAL A 748 12.24 -15.95 24.86
N THR A 749 13.48 -15.81 25.33
CA THR A 749 13.85 -16.23 26.70
C THR A 749 13.88 -15.08 27.71
N GLY A 750 14.00 -13.84 27.26
CA GLY A 750 14.18 -12.65 28.10
C GLY A 750 15.56 -12.56 28.75
N ASP A 751 16.51 -13.40 28.35
CA ASP A 751 17.88 -13.40 28.87
C ASP A 751 18.79 -12.46 28.08
N LEU A 752 19.85 -11.97 28.71
CA LEU A 752 20.90 -11.25 27.99
C LEU A 752 21.65 -12.19 27.04
N VAL A 753 21.84 -11.79 25.79
CA VAL A 753 22.67 -12.53 24.84
C VAL A 753 24.14 -12.44 25.27
N PRO A 754 24.81 -13.55 25.66
CA PRO A 754 26.15 -13.48 26.22
C PRO A 754 27.22 -13.23 25.15
N SER A 755 28.33 -12.59 25.55
CA SER A 755 29.60 -12.68 24.82
C SER A 755 30.20 -14.06 25.06
N THR A 756 30.30 -14.89 24.02
CA THR A 756 30.88 -16.24 24.07
C THR A 756 32.31 -16.22 24.63
N THR A 757 32.49 -16.56 25.90
CA THR A 757 33.80 -16.96 26.42
C THR A 757 34.07 -18.39 25.99
N ALA A 758 35.11 -18.55 25.16
CA ALA A 758 35.55 -19.81 24.59
C ALA A 758 35.74 -20.94 25.62
N THR A 759 34.95 -22.01 25.50
CA THR A 759 35.33 -23.37 25.90
C THR A 759 34.88 -24.39 24.86
N THR A 760 35.82 -24.70 23.96
CA THR A 760 36.03 -25.96 23.22
C THR A 760 34.81 -26.80 22.80
N SER A 761 34.30 -26.59 21.58
CA SER A 761 34.25 -27.60 20.51
C SER A 761 33.55 -27.02 19.27
N SER A 762 33.93 -27.54 18.10
CA SER A 762 33.78 -26.98 16.75
C SER A 762 32.34 -26.80 16.23
N SER A 763 31.94 -25.58 15.88
CA SER A 763 31.51 -25.15 14.52
C SER A 763 31.06 -23.67 14.55
N ALA A 764 31.42 -22.91 13.50
CA ALA A 764 31.03 -21.52 13.19
C ALA A 764 31.11 -20.48 14.33
N ALA A 765 32.17 -19.66 14.33
CA ALA A 765 32.34 -18.55 15.27
C ALA A 765 31.35 -17.40 14.99
N SER A 766 30.33 -17.24 15.82
CA SER A 766 29.56 -15.99 15.91
C SER A 766 30.31 -14.99 16.80
N SER A 767 30.82 -13.90 16.23
CA SER A 767 31.33 -12.77 17.03
C SER A 767 30.14 -12.04 17.66
N SER A 768 29.94 -12.17 18.97
CA SER A 768 28.91 -11.38 19.67
C SER A 768 29.32 -9.90 19.69
N VAL A 769 28.45 -9.03 19.17
CA VAL A 769 28.64 -7.56 19.12
C VAL A 769 28.34 -6.91 20.49
N TYR A 770 27.67 -7.63 21.40
CA TYR A 770 27.20 -7.12 22.68
C TYR A 770 28.05 -7.65 23.87
N PRO A 771 28.26 -6.83 24.91
CA PRO A 771 27.74 -5.47 25.08
C PRO A 771 28.53 -4.38 24.34
N ILE A 772 27.83 -3.33 23.93
CA ILE A 772 28.44 -2.12 23.35
C ILE A 772 28.71 -1.13 24.49
N GLU A 773 29.98 -0.75 24.70
CA GLU A 773 30.34 0.31 25.65
C GLU A 773 29.89 1.68 25.12
N ILE A 774 29.03 2.35 25.87
CA ILE A 774 28.56 3.69 25.61
C ILE A 774 29.18 4.61 26.65
N ARG A 775 29.98 5.57 26.21
CA ARG A 775 30.51 6.64 27.05
C ARG A 775 29.57 7.83 26.95
N PRO A 776 28.67 8.05 27.92
CA PRO A 776 27.64 9.06 27.79
C PRO A 776 28.27 10.42 28.06
N THR A 777 28.67 11.12 27.00
CA THR A 777 29.07 12.53 27.05
C THR A 777 27.96 13.47 26.58
N ASP A 778 26.90 12.90 25.98
CA ASP A 778 25.76 13.59 25.39
C ASP A 778 24.51 13.50 26.29
N LEU A 779 23.91 14.65 26.57
CA LEU A 779 22.73 14.83 27.41
C LEU A 779 21.44 14.32 26.73
N GLU A 780 21.33 14.47 25.41
CA GLU A 780 20.15 13.99 24.66
C GLU A 780 20.10 12.47 24.65
N PHE A 781 21.27 11.83 24.47
CA PHE A 781 21.41 10.39 24.56
C PHE A 781 21.05 9.86 25.96
N LEU A 782 21.52 10.52 27.03
CA LEU A 782 21.20 10.14 28.41
C LEU A 782 19.69 10.22 28.70
N ALA A 783 19.01 11.27 28.23
CA ALA A 783 17.56 11.41 28.36
C ALA A 783 16.80 10.30 27.62
N MET A 784 17.23 9.95 26.40
CA MET A 784 16.64 8.87 25.60
C MET A 784 16.94 7.46 26.14
N SER A 785 18.01 7.30 26.92
CA SER A 785 18.43 6.01 27.49
C SER A 785 17.72 5.63 28.80
N LEU A 786 16.98 6.55 29.43
CA LEU A 786 16.27 6.31 30.70
C LEU A 786 15.30 5.11 30.63
N PRO A 787 14.47 4.93 29.58
CA PRO A 787 13.61 3.75 29.45
C PRO A 787 14.41 2.44 29.33
N LEU A 788 15.56 2.46 28.65
CA LEU A 788 16.42 1.28 28.47
C LEU A 788 17.16 0.89 29.77
N ALA A 789 17.54 1.89 30.56
CA ALA A 789 18.09 1.67 31.90
C ALA A 789 17.04 1.15 32.89
N LEU A 790 15.79 1.64 32.79
CA LEU A 790 14.66 1.14 33.58
C LEU A 790 14.30 -0.30 33.19
N ALA A 791 14.30 -0.63 31.90
CA ALA A 791 14.13 -2.00 31.42
C ALA A 791 15.24 -2.91 31.94
N GLY A 792 16.51 -2.47 31.90
CA GLY A 792 17.63 -3.22 32.48
C GLY A 792 17.49 -3.48 33.98
N LEU A 793 16.99 -2.50 34.74
CA LEU A 793 16.68 -2.67 36.17
C LEU A 793 15.50 -3.62 36.42
N ALA A 794 14.57 -3.76 35.49
CA ALA A 794 13.44 -4.69 35.62
C ALA A 794 13.84 -6.14 35.28
N THR A 795 14.86 -6.32 34.41
CA THR A 795 15.41 -7.63 34.05
C THR A 795 16.24 -8.27 35.18
N PHE A 796 16.88 -7.45 36.05
CA PHE A 796 17.79 -7.88 37.13
C PHE A 796 17.18 -7.75 38.51
#